data_AF-A0A5M7C465-F1
#
_entry.id   AF-A0A5M7C465-F1
#
_cell.length_a   1.000
_cell.length_b   1.000
_cell.length_c   1.000
_cell.angle_alpha   90.00
_cell.angle_beta   90.00
_cell.angle_gamma   90.00
#
_symmetry.space_group_name_H-M   'P 1'
#
loop_
_entity.id
_entity.type
_entity.pdbx_description
1 polymer ?
#
loop_
_entity_poly.entity_id
_entity_poly.type
_entity_poly.pdbx_seq_one_letter_code
_entity_poly.pdbx_strand_id
1 'polypeptide(L)'
;MGAAGASPLERAERLLSDGSCSVLSLDVFDTILWRRVPRPTDLFGMLGARLRGSGRCPEWVTDATFRRMRIEAEQRARHASGSACGEVSLFDIWREMPQALFAGTPLEELVGAEVELEREVTVVDLDVARLVQVADKNHIPIVLVSDTYFTADQLAHLLDRPELGPLRDARVFRSHQHGLDKGSGLWKIVLHELGMSPEQVVHVGDNEVADHEVPGELGVRTVHYRRIDEEYAEVLDREGASTDSFGPFSPLVHAEDGDFGLTSLRAKTLQTAPGDVGASVRTAWRYGAAVLGPVLTGFAEWVASRAHASGTPVVWCPMREGELLSELVNNAARVRGWNVTAKPIWLSRHITSIAALDCFDHDSVRDFIRRSYRLTVGQLLASLKLRPGDVPSLADQLGTLLNQPDVVDRVTVALTESPHLTNRLASTVTAARERLLLSLRRAGALDAPELPLVDLGWGGTIQFQLDQVLRRSGTGVRPSGFYLATNERATRLYLAGLRSEAYLGQMGHPQDVVHALSRSPEVVEQCVSARCGSLLDFAEDGSPELGAPGGSPAQDLEWRAVQYGIAAFQEFWNRYVAENDGAWPELTSDAAARWLAGIVCSAVQAPTAAEAAVFGNWQHEDNFGSSVVTRILPDDLVPAVPYLSPPDLDDLDMRDAFWPELLAASDPQLSAAVRAVRSGAVDPAVFEQSGPPAETRLRFRTPDDEWWDGPRKRVRINHNGLSFARLNFESEGATDISLAIPGRPAIVRVDWIEVTAFVSGDPNPRVLRWERGEDFAGLVFADCTWLGGNLVEFHAPHAAVWLPLATRAGGPIASAQVTIAFAVLPQSMSGFAPRLAPASGLARVTGRAREEYRARGLRGVAAGAARIALRQLGGR
;
A
#
# COMPACT_ATOMS: atom_id res chain seq x y z
N MET A 1 22.89 7.72 -19.57
CA MET A 1 21.44 7.81 -19.82
C MET A 1 21.26 8.95 -20.80
N GLY A 2 20.84 8.62 -22.03
CA GLY A 2 20.66 9.58 -23.12
C GLY A 2 19.44 10.48 -22.88
N ALA A 3 19.41 11.61 -23.57
CA ALA A 3 18.43 12.69 -23.42
C ALA A 3 17.00 12.17 -23.29
N ALA A 4 16.43 12.37 -22.09
CA ALA A 4 15.00 12.24 -21.85
C ALA A 4 14.23 13.12 -22.85
N GLY A 5 13.04 12.69 -23.26
CA GLY A 5 12.10 13.56 -23.96
C GLY A 5 11.96 14.86 -23.17
N ALA A 6 12.18 16.00 -23.83
CA ALA A 6 12.22 17.30 -23.16
C ALA A 6 10.89 17.57 -22.46
N SER A 7 10.92 17.99 -21.19
CA SER A 7 9.70 18.39 -20.49
C SER A 7 8.96 19.51 -21.26
N PRO A 8 7.64 19.69 -21.08
CA PRO A 8 6.89 20.76 -21.76
C PRO A 8 7.54 22.14 -21.57
N LEU A 9 8.04 22.43 -20.36
CA LEU A 9 8.72 23.69 -20.04
C LEU A 9 10.12 23.78 -20.67
N GLU A 10 10.86 22.67 -20.82
CA GLU A 10 12.13 22.68 -21.58
C GLU A 10 11.92 23.04 -23.05
N ARG A 11 10.79 22.64 -23.65
CA ARG A 11 10.44 23.07 -25.00
C ARG A 11 10.23 24.58 -25.05
N ALA A 12 9.54 25.16 -24.07
CA ALA A 12 9.38 26.61 -23.96
C ALA A 12 10.74 27.32 -23.78
N GLU A 13 11.59 26.82 -22.88
CA GLU A 13 12.92 27.37 -22.61
C GLU A 13 13.81 27.36 -23.86
N ARG A 14 13.78 26.29 -24.67
CA ARG A 14 14.48 26.22 -25.97
C ARG A 14 13.97 27.27 -26.96
N LEU A 15 12.64 27.43 -27.07
CA LEU A 15 12.05 28.41 -27.99
C LEU A 15 12.46 29.85 -27.64
N LEU A 16 12.55 30.16 -26.35
CA LEU A 16 13.03 31.45 -25.84
C LEU A 16 14.54 31.64 -26.10
N SER A 17 15.34 30.61 -25.82
CA SER A 17 16.80 30.68 -25.92
C SER A 17 17.31 30.80 -27.36
N ASP A 18 16.65 30.15 -28.32
CA ASP A 18 17.06 30.16 -29.72
C ASP A 18 16.51 31.38 -30.49
N GLY A 19 15.87 32.34 -29.80
CA GLY A 19 15.31 33.57 -30.39
C GLY A 19 14.11 33.35 -31.32
N SER A 20 13.52 32.17 -31.27
CA SER A 20 12.39 31.77 -32.12
C SER A 20 11.04 32.32 -31.65
N CYS A 21 11.02 32.97 -30.49
CA CYS A 21 9.86 33.54 -29.81
C CYS A 21 10.08 35.06 -29.64
N SER A 22 9.05 35.87 -29.93
CA SER A 22 9.09 37.32 -29.72
C SER A 22 8.29 37.78 -28.51
N VAL A 23 7.34 36.96 -28.02
CA VAL A 23 6.53 37.25 -26.82
C VAL A 23 6.24 35.95 -26.07
N LEU A 24 6.53 35.92 -24.78
CA LEU A 24 6.07 34.85 -23.88
C LEU A 24 4.71 35.23 -23.29
N SER A 25 3.70 34.40 -23.53
CA SER A 25 2.39 34.51 -22.90
C SER A 25 2.22 33.41 -21.86
N LEU A 26 1.73 33.76 -20.68
CA LEU A 26 1.51 32.81 -19.58
C LEU A 26 0.07 32.92 -19.06
N ASP A 27 -0.54 31.78 -18.76
CA ASP A 27 -1.68 31.77 -17.85
C ASP A 27 -1.23 32.00 -16.39
N VAL A 28 -2.13 32.53 -15.56
CA VAL A 28 -1.85 32.83 -14.15
C VAL A 28 -2.07 31.62 -13.24
N PHE A 29 -3.25 31.02 -13.25
CA PHE A 29 -3.67 30.07 -12.21
C PHE A 29 -3.44 28.64 -12.67
N ASP A 30 -2.93 27.81 -11.77
CA ASP A 30 -2.49 26.44 -12.09
C ASP A 30 -1.38 26.37 -13.17
N THR A 31 -0.81 27.53 -13.54
CA THR A 31 0.38 27.73 -14.38
C THR A 31 1.48 28.49 -13.63
N ILE A 32 1.36 29.81 -13.42
CA ILE A 32 2.33 30.60 -12.64
C ILE A 32 2.13 30.41 -11.14
N LEU A 33 0.87 30.41 -10.70
CA LEU A 33 0.47 30.25 -9.31
C LEU A 33 -0.34 28.97 -9.17
N TRP A 34 0.12 28.05 -8.35
CA TRP A 34 -0.63 26.83 -8.00
C TRP A 34 -1.06 26.90 -6.54
N ARG A 35 -2.11 26.15 -6.17
CA ARG A 35 -2.70 26.23 -4.82
C ARG A 35 -2.33 25.04 -3.94
N ARG A 36 -2.18 25.28 -2.63
CA ARG A 36 -2.06 24.25 -1.59
C ARG A 36 -3.41 23.61 -1.24
N VAL A 37 -4.24 23.35 -2.24
CA VAL A 37 -5.50 22.60 -2.12
C VAL A 37 -5.65 21.66 -3.32
N PRO A 38 -6.40 20.55 -3.17
CA PRO A 38 -6.59 19.60 -4.27
C PRO A 38 -7.32 20.22 -5.46
N ARG A 39 -8.33 21.05 -5.19
CA ARG A 39 -9.10 21.81 -6.19
C ARG A 39 -9.18 23.28 -5.80
N PRO A 40 -9.18 24.23 -6.77
CA PRO A 40 -9.37 25.65 -6.48
C PRO A 40 -10.62 25.94 -5.64
N THR A 41 -11.72 25.23 -5.89
CA THR A 41 -12.98 25.37 -5.14
C THR A 41 -12.89 24.95 -3.67
N ASP A 42 -11.90 24.16 -3.27
CA ASP A 42 -11.72 23.74 -1.86
C ASP A 42 -11.22 24.90 -0.99
N LEU A 43 -10.60 25.92 -1.58
CA LEU A 43 -10.25 27.18 -0.91
C LEU A 43 -11.47 27.85 -0.29
N PHE A 44 -12.65 27.74 -0.90
CA PHE A 44 -13.87 28.31 -0.35
C PHE A 44 -14.27 27.66 0.98
N GLY A 45 -13.96 26.37 1.17
CA GLY A 45 -14.14 25.72 2.47
C GLY A 45 -13.23 26.32 3.54
N MET A 46 -11.97 26.59 3.20
CA MET A 46 -11.01 27.27 4.09
C MET A 46 -11.47 28.70 4.43
N LEU A 47 -12.02 29.42 3.45
CA LEU A 47 -12.61 30.75 3.67
C LEU A 47 -13.77 30.70 4.66
N GLY A 48 -14.65 29.71 4.51
CA GLY A 48 -15.73 29.43 5.47
C GLY A 48 -15.19 29.22 6.89
N ALA A 49 -14.16 28.36 7.04
CA ALA A 49 -13.52 28.10 8.33
C ALA A 49 -12.95 29.39 8.96
N ARG A 50 -12.26 30.20 8.15
CA ARG A 50 -11.66 31.47 8.60
C ARG A 50 -12.70 32.48 9.06
N LEU A 51 -13.75 32.70 8.25
CA LEU A 51 -14.82 33.64 8.60
C LEU A 51 -15.61 33.17 9.83
N ARG A 52 -15.82 31.86 10.00
CA ARG A 52 -16.39 31.31 11.24
C ARG A 52 -15.48 31.54 12.45
N GLY A 53 -14.19 31.24 12.32
CA GLY A 53 -13.19 31.44 13.38
C GLY A 53 -13.10 32.90 13.84
N SER A 54 -13.32 33.86 12.93
CA SER A 54 -13.37 35.29 13.26
C SER A 54 -14.74 35.80 13.72
N GLY A 55 -15.75 34.92 13.88
CA GLY A 55 -17.12 35.30 14.26
C GLY A 55 -17.90 36.05 13.18
N ARG A 56 -17.39 36.08 11.94
CA ARG A 56 -18.00 36.75 10.77
C ARG A 56 -18.95 35.83 10.01
N CYS A 57 -18.99 34.54 10.33
CA CYS A 57 -19.92 33.56 9.76
C CYS A 57 -20.49 32.69 10.90
N PRO A 58 -21.78 32.28 10.86
CA PRO A 58 -22.37 31.52 11.96
C PRO A 58 -21.77 30.12 12.10
N GLU A 59 -21.68 29.62 13.34
CA GLU A 59 -21.09 28.29 13.64
C GLU A 59 -21.76 27.13 12.91
N TRP A 60 -23.05 27.25 12.58
CA TRP A 60 -23.82 26.19 11.90
C TRP A 60 -23.53 26.07 10.40
N VAL A 61 -22.83 27.05 9.80
CA VAL A 61 -22.47 27.01 8.36
C VAL A 61 -21.16 26.26 8.19
N THR A 62 -21.21 24.94 7.98
CA THR A 62 -20.00 24.11 7.81
C THR A 62 -19.16 24.51 6.59
N ASP A 63 -17.89 24.08 6.53
CA ASP A 63 -16.97 24.39 5.40
C ASP A 63 -17.51 23.89 4.06
N ALA A 64 -18.05 22.66 4.05
CA ALA A 64 -18.70 22.10 2.88
C ALA A 64 -19.92 22.93 2.45
N THR A 65 -20.70 23.45 3.40
CA THR A 65 -21.88 24.30 3.13
C THR A 65 -21.44 25.64 2.55
N PHE A 66 -20.45 26.29 3.17
CA PHE A 66 -19.92 27.56 2.68
C PHE A 66 -19.35 27.42 1.27
N ARG A 67 -18.54 26.38 1.03
CA ARG A 67 -18.02 26.05 -0.31
C ARG A 67 -19.14 25.95 -1.33
N ARG A 68 -20.21 25.20 -1.02
CA ARG A 68 -21.35 25.06 -1.94
C ARG A 68 -22.03 26.40 -2.19
N MET A 69 -22.27 27.21 -1.16
CA MET A 69 -22.86 28.54 -1.31
C MET A 69 -22.02 29.44 -2.22
N ARG A 70 -20.68 29.45 -2.03
CA ARG A 70 -19.78 30.30 -2.80
C ARG A 70 -19.70 29.90 -4.27
N ILE A 71 -19.76 28.59 -4.56
CA ILE A 71 -19.87 28.05 -5.93
C ILE A 71 -21.20 28.47 -6.58
N GLU A 72 -22.31 28.31 -5.87
CA GLU A 72 -23.64 28.68 -6.38
C GLU A 72 -23.78 30.19 -6.60
N ALA A 73 -23.20 31.01 -5.73
CA ALA A 73 -23.17 32.46 -5.87
C ALA A 73 -22.43 32.89 -7.15
N GLU A 74 -21.31 32.23 -7.48
CA GLU A 74 -20.62 32.48 -8.73
C GLU A 74 -21.49 32.12 -9.92
N GLN A 75 -22.10 30.93 -9.91
CA GLN A 75 -23.00 30.52 -11.00
C GLN A 75 -24.14 31.53 -11.18
N ARG A 76 -24.78 31.98 -10.10
CA ARG A 76 -25.86 32.98 -10.16
C ARG A 76 -25.37 34.30 -10.74
N ALA A 77 -24.22 34.80 -10.28
CA ALA A 77 -23.64 36.03 -10.80
C ALA A 77 -23.38 35.92 -12.31
N ARG A 78 -22.80 34.80 -12.78
CA ARG A 78 -22.52 34.56 -14.20
C ARG A 78 -23.82 34.56 -15.03
N HIS A 79 -24.86 33.89 -14.55
CA HIS A 79 -26.18 33.88 -15.20
C HIS A 79 -26.86 35.26 -15.20
N ALA A 80 -26.74 36.03 -14.10
CA ALA A 80 -27.36 37.35 -13.95
C ALA A 80 -26.68 38.43 -14.80
N SER A 81 -25.40 38.27 -15.14
CA SER A 81 -24.62 39.25 -15.93
C SER A 81 -25.23 39.54 -17.30
N GLY A 82 -26.00 38.60 -17.88
CA GLY A 82 -26.62 38.73 -19.19
C GLY A 82 -25.64 38.91 -20.37
N SER A 83 -24.33 38.82 -20.11
CA SER A 83 -23.28 38.90 -21.12
C SER A 83 -23.16 37.56 -21.85
N ALA A 84 -22.78 37.59 -23.14
CA ALA A 84 -22.64 36.37 -23.94
C ALA A 84 -21.56 35.41 -23.40
N CYS A 85 -20.62 35.90 -22.57
CA CYS A 85 -19.51 35.13 -22.02
C CYS A 85 -19.58 34.94 -20.48
N GLY A 86 -20.53 35.58 -19.78
CA GLY A 86 -20.77 35.34 -18.36
C GLY A 86 -19.68 35.85 -17.40
N GLU A 87 -18.90 36.86 -17.77
CA GLU A 87 -17.81 37.39 -16.94
C GLU A 87 -18.33 38.22 -15.74
N VAL A 88 -17.76 37.99 -14.55
CA VAL A 88 -18.20 38.60 -13.27
C VAL A 88 -17.01 39.04 -12.45
N SER A 89 -17.18 40.06 -11.60
CA SER A 89 -16.17 40.42 -10.60
C SER A 89 -16.39 39.67 -9.29
N LEU A 90 -15.36 39.60 -8.46
CA LEU A 90 -15.49 39.06 -7.10
C LEU A 90 -16.56 39.79 -6.26
N PHE A 91 -16.77 41.10 -6.51
CA PHE A 91 -17.84 41.87 -5.87
C PHE A 91 -19.24 41.40 -6.33
N ASP A 92 -19.41 41.11 -7.61
CA ASP A 92 -20.70 40.63 -8.14
C ASP A 92 -21.03 39.27 -7.53
N ILE A 93 -20.03 38.39 -7.38
CA ILE A 93 -20.22 37.09 -6.75
C ILE A 93 -20.60 37.24 -5.27
N TRP A 94 -19.88 38.09 -4.52
CA TRP A 94 -20.20 38.31 -3.12
C TRP A 94 -21.57 38.97 -2.93
N ARG A 95 -22.06 39.80 -3.87
CA ARG A 95 -23.44 40.34 -3.79
C ARG A 95 -24.52 39.26 -3.88
N GLU A 96 -24.24 38.14 -4.55
CA GLU A 96 -25.14 36.98 -4.62
C GLU A 96 -25.09 36.13 -3.33
N MET A 97 -24.08 36.32 -2.47
CA MET A 97 -24.02 35.67 -1.16
C MET A 97 -25.02 36.34 -0.19
N PRO A 98 -25.65 35.57 0.72
CA PRO A 98 -26.65 36.09 1.64
C PRO A 98 -26.01 36.95 2.75
N GLN A 99 -25.92 38.27 2.51
CA GLN A 99 -25.25 39.25 3.37
C GLN A 99 -25.65 39.19 4.85
N ALA A 100 -26.91 38.83 5.13
CA ALA A 100 -27.42 38.68 6.50
C ALA A 100 -26.68 37.63 7.33
N LEU A 101 -25.97 36.67 6.70
CA LEU A 101 -25.17 35.69 7.42
C LEU A 101 -23.86 36.27 7.97
N PHE A 102 -23.36 37.38 7.40
CA PHE A 102 -21.99 37.82 7.65
C PHE A 102 -21.85 38.86 8.77
N ALA A 103 -22.72 38.81 9.79
CA ALA A 103 -22.66 39.68 10.98
C ALA A 103 -22.57 41.20 10.67
N GLY A 104 -23.10 41.65 9.54
CA GLY A 104 -22.99 43.05 9.10
C GLY A 104 -21.61 43.46 8.60
N THR A 105 -20.72 42.49 8.34
CA THR A 105 -19.40 42.76 7.77
C THR A 105 -19.54 43.45 6.40
N PRO A 106 -18.79 44.54 6.14
CA PRO A 106 -18.76 45.17 4.83
C PRO A 106 -18.36 44.21 3.71
N LEU A 107 -18.90 44.45 2.52
CA LEU A 107 -18.64 43.65 1.32
C LEU A 107 -17.15 43.66 0.97
N GLU A 108 -16.51 44.82 1.09
CA GLU A 108 -15.09 45.04 0.81
C GLU A 108 -14.19 44.17 1.70
N GLU A 109 -14.57 43.99 2.97
CA GLU A 109 -13.82 43.15 3.91
C GLU A 109 -13.99 41.66 3.62
N LEU A 110 -15.13 41.24 3.05
CA LEU A 110 -15.36 39.85 2.65
C LEU A 110 -14.58 39.51 1.38
N VAL A 111 -14.62 40.41 0.39
CA VAL A 111 -13.80 40.35 -0.82
C VAL A 111 -12.31 40.35 -0.47
N GLY A 112 -11.88 41.25 0.42
CA GLY A 112 -10.50 41.30 0.89
C GLY A 112 -10.07 40.01 1.58
N ALA A 113 -10.91 39.43 2.46
CA ALA A 113 -10.61 38.17 3.12
C ALA A 113 -10.41 36.99 2.14
N GLU A 114 -11.18 36.95 1.04
CA GLU A 114 -10.98 35.94 -0.02
C GLU A 114 -9.68 36.15 -0.78
N VAL A 115 -9.34 37.40 -1.13
CA VAL A 115 -8.08 37.75 -1.83
C VAL A 115 -6.85 37.45 -0.97
N GLU A 116 -6.87 37.77 0.31
CA GLU A 116 -5.77 37.46 1.24
C GLU A 116 -5.61 35.94 1.41
N LEU A 117 -6.71 35.19 1.54
CA LEU A 117 -6.64 33.73 1.57
C LEU A 117 -6.09 33.15 0.27
N GLU A 118 -6.51 33.67 -0.89
CA GLU A 118 -5.96 33.28 -2.19
C GLU A 118 -4.45 33.51 -2.23
N ARG A 119 -3.97 34.66 -1.73
CA ARG A 119 -2.54 34.96 -1.64
C ARG A 119 -1.80 33.97 -0.73
N GLU A 120 -2.35 33.64 0.43
CA GLU A 120 -1.70 32.72 1.37
C GLU A 120 -1.61 31.28 0.82
N VAL A 121 -2.65 30.83 0.11
CA VAL A 121 -2.74 29.45 -0.39
C VAL A 121 -2.05 29.27 -1.74
N THR A 122 -1.93 30.34 -2.54
CA THR A 122 -1.19 30.31 -3.81
C THR A 122 0.32 30.34 -3.60
N VAL A 123 1.00 29.54 -4.40
CA VAL A 123 2.44 29.32 -4.38
C VAL A 123 2.97 29.51 -5.79
N VAL A 124 4.11 30.18 -5.91
CA VAL A 124 4.77 30.37 -7.21
C VAL A 124 5.27 29.03 -7.74
N ASP A 125 4.99 28.76 -9.01
CA ASP A 125 5.61 27.66 -9.72
C ASP A 125 7.08 28.01 -10.02
N LEU A 126 8.02 27.40 -9.28
CA LEU A 126 9.45 27.69 -9.40
C LEU A 126 10.02 27.35 -10.79
N ASP A 127 9.43 26.39 -11.50
CA ASP A 127 9.88 26.02 -12.85
C ASP A 127 9.41 27.06 -13.89
N VAL A 128 8.20 27.59 -13.71
CA VAL A 128 7.68 28.71 -14.52
C VAL A 128 8.36 30.03 -14.15
N ALA A 129 8.67 30.28 -12.87
CA ALA A 129 9.44 31.45 -12.46
C ALA A 129 10.84 31.44 -13.09
N ARG A 130 11.48 30.27 -13.21
CA ARG A 130 12.71 30.12 -13.99
C ARG A 130 12.50 30.49 -15.46
N LEU A 131 11.40 30.04 -16.08
CA LEU A 131 11.07 30.39 -17.47
C LEU A 131 10.91 31.92 -17.65
N VAL A 132 10.23 32.58 -16.71
CA VAL A 132 10.09 34.05 -16.64
C VAL A 132 11.46 34.73 -16.57
N GLN A 133 12.36 34.24 -15.72
CA GLN A 133 13.73 34.77 -15.62
C GLN A 133 14.54 34.57 -16.92
N VAL A 134 14.35 33.45 -17.62
CA VAL A 134 14.98 33.20 -18.92
C VAL A 134 14.46 34.17 -19.98
N ALA A 135 13.15 34.40 -20.03
CA ALA A 135 12.55 35.38 -20.96
C ALA A 135 13.08 36.80 -20.71
N ASP A 136 13.13 37.23 -19.45
CA ASP A 136 13.66 38.55 -19.05
C ASP A 136 15.13 38.73 -19.44
N LYS A 137 15.97 37.72 -19.17
CA LYS A 137 17.40 37.72 -19.57
C LYS A 137 17.61 37.82 -21.08
N ASN A 138 16.68 37.29 -21.87
CA ASN A 138 16.72 37.38 -23.34
C ASN A 138 15.96 38.60 -23.88
N HIS A 139 15.50 39.50 -23.00
CA HIS A 139 14.71 40.69 -23.35
C HIS A 139 13.42 40.36 -24.14
N ILE A 140 12.84 39.19 -23.88
CA ILE A 140 11.58 38.77 -24.48
C ILE A 140 10.45 39.32 -23.61
N PRO A 141 9.54 40.16 -24.16
CA PRO A 141 8.41 40.68 -23.41
C PRO A 141 7.49 39.55 -22.94
N ILE A 142 6.98 39.70 -21.72
CA ILE A 142 6.10 38.74 -21.07
C ILE A 142 4.72 39.35 -20.90
N VAL A 143 3.68 38.59 -21.24
CA VAL A 143 2.28 38.97 -21.03
C VAL A 143 1.50 37.87 -20.34
N LEU A 144 0.51 38.28 -19.55
CA LEU A 144 -0.37 37.37 -18.82
C LEU A 144 -1.73 37.34 -19.49
N VAL A 145 -2.28 36.16 -19.73
CA VAL A 145 -3.62 35.98 -20.31
C VAL A 145 -4.36 35.04 -19.38
N SER A 146 -5.40 35.50 -18.69
CA SER A 146 -6.11 34.69 -17.70
C SER A 146 -7.60 34.99 -17.66
N ASP A 147 -8.40 33.92 -17.55
CA ASP A 147 -9.84 34.01 -17.34
C ASP A 147 -10.10 34.09 -15.83
N THR A 148 -10.38 35.29 -15.32
CA THR A 148 -10.44 35.54 -13.87
C THR A 148 -11.43 36.63 -13.48
N TYR A 149 -12.09 36.43 -12.32
CA TYR A 149 -12.95 37.41 -11.67
C TYR A 149 -12.19 38.46 -10.83
N PHE A 150 -10.86 38.37 -10.75
CA PHE A 150 -10.03 39.32 -9.99
C PHE A 150 -9.82 40.65 -10.75
N THR A 151 -9.87 41.76 -9.99
CA THR A 151 -9.52 43.08 -10.53
C THR A 151 -8.02 43.19 -10.79
N ALA A 152 -7.58 44.25 -11.49
CA ALA A 152 -6.16 44.47 -11.80
C ALA A 152 -5.35 44.61 -10.51
N ASP A 153 -5.87 45.37 -9.55
CA ASP A 153 -5.21 45.60 -8.27
C ASP A 153 -5.13 44.30 -7.44
N GLN A 154 -6.20 43.49 -7.44
CA GLN A 154 -6.22 42.19 -6.75
C GLN A 154 -5.21 41.22 -7.37
N LEU A 155 -5.15 41.15 -8.69
CA LEU A 155 -4.21 40.26 -9.38
C LEU A 155 -2.76 40.73 -9.24
N ALA A 156 -2.51 42.04 -9.34
CA ALA A 156 -1.19 42.63 -9.07
C ALA A 156 -0.74 42.33 -7.64
N HIS A 157 -1.67 42.37 -6.68
CA HIS A 157 -1.40 41.92 -5.32
C HIS A 157 -0.99 40.43 -5.32
N LEU A 158 -1.79 39.51 -5.85
CA LEU A 158 -1.46 38.06 -5.86
C LEU A 158 -0.07 37.74 -6.49
N LEU A 159 0.29 38.47 -7.55
CA LEU A 159 1.53 38.31 -8.30
C LEU A 159 2.74 39.06 -7.72
N ASP A 160 2.56 39.94 -6.74
CA ASP A 160 3.66 40.66 -6.09
C ASP A 160 4.50 39.72 -5.21
N ARG A 161 5.38 38.96 -5.87
CA ARG A 161 6.23 37.91 -5.30
C ARG A 161 7.69 38.15 -5.70
N PRO A 162 8.67 37.90 -4.81
CA PRO A 162 10.09 38.04 -5.15
C PRO A 162 10.51 37.25 -6.40
N GLU A 163 10.01 36.03 -6.54
CA GLU A 163 10.33 35.08 -7.61
C GLU A 163 9.79 35.54 -8.97
N LEU A 164 8.76 36.38 -8.96
CA LEU A 164 8.06 36.89 -10.14
C LEU A 164 8.42 38.36 -10.43
N GLY A 165 9.55 38.85 -9.92
CA GLY A 165 10.02 40.23 -10.12
C GLY A 165 9.89 40.77 -11.56
N PRO A 166 10.26 40.01 -12.61
CA PRO A 166 10.12 40.46 -14.00
C PRO A 166 8.67 40.64 -14.48
N LEU A 167 7.67 40.10 -13.75
CA LEU A 167 6.26 40.25 -14.09
C LEU A 167 5.60 41.52 -13.53
N ARG A 168 6.31 42.32 -12.72
CA ARG A 168 5.73 43.52 -12.06
C ARG A 168 5.08 44.50 -13.05
N ASP A 169 5.69 44.67 -14.22
CA ASP A 169 5.21 45.55 -15.30
C ASP A 169 4.59 44.77 -16.47
N ALA A 170 4.36 43.47 -16.32
CA ALA A 170 3.78 42.64 -17.37
C ALA A 170 2.35 43.07 -17.67
N ARG A 171 2.02 43.15 -18.97
CA ARG A 171 0.64 43.46 -19.40
C ARG A 171 -0.24 42.25 -19.14
N VAL A 172 -1.38 42.48 -18.49
CA VAL A 172 -2.37 41.44 -18.18
C VAL A 172 -3.63 41.62 -19.01
N PHE A 173 -3.96 40.61 -19.80
CA PHE A 173 -5.22 40.48 -20.53
C PHE A 173 -6.18 39.60 -19.71
N ARG A 174 -7.28 40.21 -19.26
CA ARG A 174 -8.24 39.57 -18.36
C ARG A 174 -9.59 39.43 -19.05
N SER A 175 -10.20 38.27 -18.93
CA SER A 175 -11.54 38.01 -19.48
C SER A 175 -12.56 39.06 -19.04
N HIS A 176 -12.59 39.37 -17.74
CA HIS A 176 -13.48 40.38 -17.14
C HIS A 176 -13.36 41.77 -17.75
N GLN A 177 -12.15 42.19 -18.14
CA GLN A 177 -11.92 43.52 -18.70
C GLN A 177 -12.45 43.64 -20.14
N HIS A 178 -12.43 42.55 -20.90
CA HIS A 178 -12.79 42.54 -22.31
C HIS A 178 -14.16 41.90 -22.59
N GLY A 179 -14.79 41.28 -21.58
CA GLY A 179 -16.09 40.62 -21.69
C GLY A 179 -16.08 39.37 -22.57
N LEU A 180 -14.90 38.81 -22.84
CA LEU A 180 -14.66 37.61 -23.65
C LEU A 180 -13.66 36.71 -22.91
N ASP A 181 -13.95 35.42 -22.81
CA ASP A 181 -13.01 34.42 -22.28
C ASP A 181 -11.98 33.98 -23.35
N LYS A 182 -10.95 33.23 -22.94
CA LYS A 182 -9.93 32.67 -23.85
C LYS A 182 -10.54 31.79 -24.94
N GLY A 183 -11.55 31.00 -24.60
CA GLY A 183 -12.20 30.06 -25.52
C GLY A 183 -13.05 30.71 -26.62
N SER A 184 -13.56 31.92 -26.39
CA SER A 184 -14.58 32.56 -27.23
C SER A 184 -14.08 33.79 -28.01
N GLY A 185 -12.96 34.42 -27.62
CA GLY A 185 -12.41 35.52 -28.41
C GLY A 185 -11.25 36.34 -27.85
N LEU A 186 -10.83 36.15 -26.59
CA LEU A 186 -9.79 36.97 -25.96
C LEU A 186 -8.46 36.95 -26.75
N TRP A 187 -8.09 35.81 -27.33
CA TRP A 187 -6.86 35.67 -28.13
C TRP A 187 -6.77 36.61 -29.34
N LYS A 188 -7.89 36.95 -29.96
CA LYS A 188 -7.91 37.92 -31.08
C LYS A 188 -7.58 39.33 -30.60
N ILE A 189 -8.03 39.70 -29.40
CA ILE A 189 -7.72 40.98 -28.77
C ILE A 189 -6.24 41.02 -28.37
N VAL A 190 -5.75 39.94 -27.74
CA VAL A 190 -4.34 39.82 -27.34
C VAL A 190 -3.41 40.03 -28.53
N LEU A 191 -3.62 39.31 -29.64
CA LEU A 191 -2.79 39.43 -30.84
C LEU A 191 -2.86 40.83 -31.47
N HIS A 192 -4.05 41.42 -31.54
CA HIS A 192 -4.25 42.77 -32.07
C HIS A 192 -3.54 43.82 -31.20
N GLU A 193 -3.67 43.75 -29.88
CA GLU A 193 -3.07 44.70 -28.94
C GLU A 193 -1.55 44.54 -28.77
N LEU A 194 -1.01 43.36 -29.08
CA LEU A 194 0.42 43.10 -29.17
C LEU A 194 1.02 43.54 -30.51
N GLY A 195 0.22 43.60 -31.58
CA GLY A 195 0.70 43.89 -32.93
C GLY A 195 1.65 42.82 -33.48
N MET A 196 1.50 41.57 -33.03
CA MET A 196 2.37 40.43 -33.38
C MET A 196 1.62 39.40 -34.21
N SER A 197 2.34 38.69 -35.08
CA SER A 197 1.77 37.50 -35.74
C SER A 197 1.67 36.33 -34.75
N PRO A 198 0.66 35.45 -34.89
CA PRO A 198 0.43 34.34 -33.96
C PRO A 198 1.68 33.47 -33.75
N GLU A 199 2.44 33.20 -34.80
CA GLU A 199 3.60 32.31 -34.78
C GLU A 199 4.80 32.87 -34.00
N GLN A 200 4.75 34.16 -33.64
CA GLN A 200 5.76 34.84 -32.81
C GLN A 200 5.47 34.73 -31.31
N VAL A 201 4.27 34.30 -30.94
CA VAL A 201 3.84 34.18 -29.55
C VAL A 201 3.98 32.72 -29.12
N VAL A 202 4.62 32.50 -27.97
CA VAL A 202 4.59 31.21 -27.27
C VAL A 202 3.72 31.35 -26.05
N HIS A 203 2.66 30.55 -25.95
CA HIS A 203 1.78 30.51 -24.78
C HIS A 203 2.01 29.24 -23.95
N VAL A 204 2.07 29.41 -22.63
CA VAL A 204 2.09 28.31 -21.65
C VAL A 204 0.87 28.44 -20.75
N GLY A 205 0.07 27.38 -20.67
CA GLY A 205 -1.14 27.33 -19.83
C GLY A 205 -1.59 25.89 -19.59
N ASP A 206 -2.43 25.68 -18.58
CA ASP A 206 -2.85 24.35 -18.10
C ASP A 206 -4.11 23.84 -18.79
N ASN A 207 -4.95 24.72 -19.32
CA ASN A 207 -6.23 24.35 -19.91
C ASN A 207 -6.08 23.88 -21.36
N GLU A 208 -6.48 22.63 -21.64
CA GLU A 208 -6.36 22.04 -22.98
C GLU A 208 -7.10 22.86 -24.05
N VAL A 209 -8.32 23.32 -23.77
CA VAL A 209 -9.12 24.06 -24.76
C VAL A 209 -8.69 25.53 -24.84
N ALA A 210 -8.66 26.21 -23.70
CA ALA A 210 -8.48 27.66 -23.61
C ALA A 210 -7.03 28.12 -23.86
N ASP A 211 -6.05 27.28 -23.52
CA ASP A 211 -4.62 27.62 -23.59
C ASP A 211 -3.86 26.82 -24.65
N HIS A 212 -4.40 25.69 -25.14
CA HIS A 212 -3.72 24.87 -26.15
C HIS A 212 -4.45 24.84 -27.49
N GLU A 213 -5.70 24.39 -27.54
CA GLU A 213 -6.46 24.22 -28.78
C GLU A 213 -6.82 25.56 -29.44
N VAL A 214 -7.55 26.43 -28.75
CA VAL A 214 -8.04 27.71 -29.31
C VAL A 214 -6.92 28.64 -29.78
N PRO A 215 -5.88 28.94 -28.98
CA PRO A 215 -4.73 29.70 -29.47
C PRO A 215 -3.97 28.97 -30.59
N GLY A 216 -3.87 27.64 -30.51
CA GLY A 216 -3.23 26.81 -31.53
C GLY A 216 -3.91 26.92 -32.90
N GLU A 217 -5.24 26.92 -32.95
CA GLU A 217 -6.04 27.13 -34.17
C GLU A 217 -5.80 28.50 -34.81
N LEU A 218 -5.42 29.50 -34.01
CA LEU A 218 -5.06 30.84 -34.49
C LEU A 218 -3.60 30.94 -34.95
N GLY A 219 -2.80 29.88 -34.82
CA GLY A 219 -1.38 29.83 -35.20
C GLY A 219 -0.40 30.16 -34.07
N VAL A 220 -0.88 30.37 -32.84
CA VAL A 220 -0.03 30.60 -31.66
C VAL A 220 0.72 29.31 -31.32
N ARG A 221 2.01 29.41 -30.96
CA ARG A 221 2.76 28.24 -30.48
C ARG A 221 2.37 27.98 -29.04
N THR A 222 1.84 26.80 -28.74
CA THR A 222 1.32 26.48 -27.42
C THR A 222 2.13 25.37 -26.75
N VAL A 223 2.29 25.50 -25.43
CA VAL A 223 2.85 24.47 -24.55
C VAL A 223 1.79 24.16 -23.51
N HIS A 224 1.13 23.01 -23.67
CA HIS A 224 0.14 22.56 -22.70
C HIS A 224 0.84 22.09 -21.42
N TYR A 225 0.67 22.84 -20.34
CA TYR A 225 1.22 22.55 -19.03
C TYR A 225 0.23 21.75 -18.20
N ARG A 226 0.02 20.49 -18.59
CA ARG A 226 -0.92 19.59 -17.91
C ARG A 226 -0.41 19.22 -16.52
N ARG A 227 -1.05 19.75 -15.47
CA ARG A 227 -0.70 19.47 -14.08
C ARG A 227 -0.98 18.03 -13.66
N ILE A 228 -2.19 17.52 -13.93
CA ILE A 228 -2.62 16.17 -13.53
C ILE A 228 -2.77 15.30 -14.78
N ASP A 229 -1.93 14.28 -14.92
CA ASP A 229 -2.05 13.26 -15.96
C ASP A 229 -3.12 12.21 -15.61
N GLU A 230 -3.49 11.37 -16.57
CA GLU A 230 -4.57 10.37 -16.41
C GLU A 230 -4.24 9.33 -15.35
N GLU A 231 -3.01 8.81 -15.37
CA GLU A 231 -2.54 7.84 -14.37
C GLU A 231 -2.56 8.42 -12.94
N TYR A 232 -2.27 9.72 -12.77
CA TYR A 232 -2.35 10.38 -11.46
C TYR A 232 -3.79 10.69 -11.05
N ALA A 233 -4.67 11.00 -12.00
CA ALA A 233 -6.09 11.14 -11.73
C ALA A 233 -6.70 9.83 -11.18
N GLU A 234 -6.29 8.66 -11.69
CA GLU A 234 -6.69 7.36 -11.14
C GLU A 234 -6.19 7.14 -9.69
N VAL A 235 -4.98 7.61 -9.39
CA VAL A 235 -4.41 7.57 -8.03
C VAL A 235 -5.20 8.47 -7.08
N LEU A 236 -5.59 9.67 -7.52
CA LEU A 236 -6.41 10.61 -6.73
C LEU A 236 -7.84 10.08 -6.52
N ASP A 237 -8.45 9.48 -7.53
CA ASP A 237 -9.78 8.84 -7.42
C ASP A 237 -9.76 7.70 -6.39
N ARG A 238 -8.73 6.84 -6.44
CA ARG A 238 -8.49 5.79 -5.43
C ARG A 238 -8.39 6.36 -4.00
N GLU A 239 -7.82 7.55 -3.85
CA GLU A 239 -7.68 8.24 -2.56
C GLU A 239 -8.95 8.97 -2.11
N GLY A 240 -10.02 8.95 -2.92
CA GLY A 240 -11.23 9.73 -2.68
C GLY A 240 -11.03 11.25 -2.88
N ALA A 241 -9.90 11.66 -3.45
CA ALA A 241 -9.54 13.03 -3.76
C ALA A 241 -10.06 13.41 -5.15
N SER A 242 -11.40 13.44 -5.30
CA SER A 242 -12.05 13.75 -6.56
C SER A 242 -11.52 15.03 -7.20
N THR A 243 -11.19 14.97 -8.49
CA THR A 243 -10.80 16.13 -9.31
C THR A 243 -12.02 16.92 -9.81
N ASP A 244 -13.25 16.45 -9.57
CA ASP A 244 -14.47 17.17 -9.94
C ASP A 244 -14.64 18.41 -9.07
N SER A 245 -14.65 19.58 -9.69
CA SER A 245 -14.90 20.88 -9.05
C SER A 245 -16.21 20.94 -8.27
N PHE A 246 -17.21 20.12 -8.59
CA PHE A 246 -18.50 20.08 -7.88
C PHE A 246 -18.67 18.88 -6.96
N GLY A 247 -17.64 18.03 -6.85
CA GLY A 247 -17.63 16.88 -5.97
C GLY A 247 -17.71 17.23 -4.48
N PRO A 248 -17.82 16.22 -3.60
CA PRO A 248 -17.89 16.43 -2.16
C PRO A 248 -16.63 17.14 -1.64
N PHE A 249 -16.80 17.97 -0.61
CA PHE A 249 -15.68 18.61 0.09
C PHE A 249 -15.00 17.60 1.02
N SER A 250 -13.68 17.44 0.89
CA SER A 250 -12.94 16.50 1.72
C SER A 250 -12.82 17.04 3.15
N PRO A 251 -13.15 16.24 4.19
CA PRO A 251 -12.96 16.64 5.58
C PRO A 251 -11.48 16.69 6.00
N LEU A 252 -10.56 16.25 5.14
CA LEU A 252 -9.12 16.29 5.39
C LEU A 252 -8.49 17.65 5.06
N VAL A 253 -9.20 18.54 4.35
CA VAL A 253 -8.68 19.87 3.98
C VAL A 253 -8.46 20.68 5.26
N HIS A 254 -7.20 20.99 5.55
CA HIS A 254 -6.80 21.80 6.69
C HIS A 254 -7.26 23.25 6.49
N ALA A 255 -7.79 23.87 7.54
CA ALA A 255 -8.37 25.21 7.45
C ALA A 255 -7.36 26.29 7.05
N GLU A 256 -6.08 26.10 7.38
CA GLU A 256 -5.01 27.08 7.12
C GLU A 256 -4.09 26.65 5.97
N ASP A 257 -3.81 25.34 5.86
CA ASP A 257 -2.80 24.83 4.93
C ASP A 257 -3.36 24.02 3.76
N GLY A 258 -4.69 23.84 3.72
CA GLY A 258 -5.36 23.03 2.72
C GLY A 258 -4.88 21.58 2.74
N ASP A 259 -4.27 21.12 1.65
CA ASP A 259 -3.64 19.79 1.57
C ASP A 259 -2.11 19.85 1.72
N PHE A 260 -1.58 20.94 2.28
CA PHE A 260 -0.14 21.21 2.43
C PHE A 260 0.60 21.31 1.08
N GLY A 261 -0.12 21.36 -0.05
CA GLY A 261 0.45 21.30 -1.39
C GLY A 261 0.77 19.89 -1.88
N LEU A 262 0.33 18.85 -1.17
CA LEU A 262 0.64 17.46 -1.49
C LEU A 262 0.16 17.06 -2.89
N THR A 263 -1.08 17.37 -3.27
CA THR A 263 -1.63 17.02 -4.59
C THR A 263 -0.79 17.62 -5.71
N SER A 264 -0.48 18.90 -5.57
CA SER A 264 0.24 19.72 -6.53
C SER A 264 1.69 19.28 -6.72
N LEU A 265 2.39 19.03 -5.61
CA LEU A 265 3.80 18.65 -5.64
C LEU A 265 3.98 17.22 -6.13
N ARG A 266 3.05 16.32 -5.84
CA ARG A 266 3.02 14.96 -6.43
C ARG A 266 2.86 15.06 -7.95
N ALA A 267 1.86 15.80 -8.43
CA ALA A 267 1.64 16.07 -9.85
C ALA A 267 2.91 16.62 -10.54
N LYS A 268 3.53 17.66 -9.96
CA LYS A 268 4.77 18.26 -10.47
C LYS A 268 5.93 17.28 -10.50
N THR A 269 6.11 16.52 -9.42
CA THR A 269 7.16 15.50 -9.36
C THR A 269 6.95 14.51 -10.51
N LEU A 270 5.73 14.01 -10.72
CA LEU A 270 5.42 13.01 -11.75
C LEU A 270 5.73 13.48 -13.19
N GLN A 271 5.72 14.77 -13.47
CA GLN A 271 6.13 15.31 -14.78
C GLN A 271 7.62 15.11 -15.07
N THR A 272 8.44 14.84 -14.04
CA THR A 272 9.87 14.52 -14.18
C THR A 272 10.15 13.03 -14.39
N ALA A 273 9.10 12.23 -14.56
CA ALA A 273 9.22 10.80 -14.81
C ALA A 273 10.18 10.51 -15.97
N PRO A 274 11.07 9.52 -15.85
CA PRO A 274 11.93 9.12 -16.95
C PRO A 274 11.09 8.71 -18.18
N GLY A 275 11.30 9.38 -19.33
CA GLY A 275 10.55 9.09 -20.56
C GLY A 275 10.87 7.73 -21.17
N ASP A 276 12.17 7.40 -21.26
CA ASP A 276 12.71 6.24 -21.99
C ASP A 276 12.93 5.00 -21.09
N VAL A 277 12.02 4.71 -20.18
CA VAL A 277 12.07 3.49 -19.34
C VAL A 277 10.92 2.54 -19.64
N GLY A 278 11.11 1.26 -19.33
CA GLY A 278 10.05 0.25 -19.43
C GLY A 278 8.86 0.57 -18.53
N ALA A 279 7.68 0.08 -18.89
CA ALA A 279 6.43 0.38 -18.17
C ALA A 279 6.51 0.03 -16.67
N SER A 280 7.09 -1.13 -16.30
CA SER A 280 7.19 -1.52 -14.89
C SER A 280 8.08 -0.58 -14.06
N VAL A 281 9.21 -0.15 -14.62
CA VAL A 281 10.10 0.84 -14.00
C VAL A 281 9.41 2.19 -13.86
N ARG A 282 8.63 2.62 -14.86
CA ARG A 282 7.83 3.85 -14.79
C ARG A 282 6.80 3.77 -13.67
N THR A 283 6.02 2.70 -13.60
CA THR A 283 5.02 2.48 -12.56
C THR A 283 5.66 2.45 -11.17
N ALA A 284 6.78 1.74 -11.00
CA ALA A 284 7.52 1.69 -9.74
C ALA A 284 8.03 3.08 -9.32
N TRP A 285 8.59 3.86 -10.26
CA TRP A 285 9.01 5.24 -10.00
C TRP A 285 7.83 6.13 -9.60
N ARG A 286 6.69 6.04 -10.32
CA ARG A 286 5.48 6.82 -10.01
C ARG A 286 4.92 6.44 -8.64
N TYR A 287 4.94 5.17 -8.26
CA TYR A 287 4.56 4.72 -6.92
C TYR A 287 5.47 5.34 -5.85
N GLY A 288 6.78 5.35 -6.09
CA GLY A 288 7.75 6.04 -5.25
C GLY A 288 7.47 7.54 -5.11
N ALA A 289 7.22 8.23 -6.21
CA ALA A 289 7.04 9.69 -6.24
C ALA A 289 5.67 10.15 -5.71
N ALA A 290 4.60 9.40 -5.98
CA ALA A 290 3.24 9.80 -5.64
C ALA A 290 2.69 9.13 -4.38
N VAL A 291 3.23 8.00 -3.92
CA VAL A 291 2.70 7.30 -2.73
C VAL A 291 3.69 7.38 -1.58
N LEU A 292 4.85 6.72 -1.71
CA LEU A 292 5.80 6.60 -0.60
C LEU A 292 6.61 7.88 -0.35
N GLY A 293 6.94 8.64 -1.39
CA GLY A 293 7.70 9.89 -1.30
C GLY A 293 7.07 10.90 -0.35
N PRO A 294 5.79 11.27 -0.53
CA PRO A 294 5.06 12.13 0.40
C PRO A 294 5.04 11.61 1.83
N VAL A 295 4.75 10.32 2.00
CA VAL A 295 4.58 9.69 3.31
C VAL A 295 5.90 9.66 4.09
N LEU A 296 6.98 9.27 3.41
CA LEU A 296 8.32 9.20 4.01
C LEU A 296 8.95 10.58 4.19
N THR A 297 8.59 11.57 3.36
CA THR A 297 8.95 12.97 3.58
C THR A 297 8.31 13.51 4.85
N GLY A 298 7.00 13.26 5.03
CA GLY A 298 6.30 13.65 6.26
C GLY A 298 6.85 12.93 7.49
N PHE A 299 7.13 11.63 7.39
CA PHE A 299 7.77 10.88 8.47
C PHE A 299 9.17 11.43 8.80
N ALA A 300 9.98 11.75 7.79
CA ALA A 300 11.31 12.32 7.98
C ALA A 300 11.26 13.70 8.64
N GLU A 301 10.35 14.59 8.22
CA GLU A 301 10.13 15.88 8.88
C GLU A 301 9.67 15.69 10.33
N TRP A 302 8.74 14.78 10.58
CA TRP A 302 8.24 14.50 11.92
C TRP A 302 9.34 13.97 12.85
N VAL A 303 10.17 13.02 12.41
CA VAL A 303 11.32 12.52 13.18
C VAL A 303 12.30 13.65 13.48
N ALA A 304 12.69 14.43 12.47
CA ALA A 304 13.65 15.50 12.62
C ALA A 304 13.14 16.60 13.57
N SER A 305 11.87 16.99 13.44
CA SER A 305 11.22 17.97 14.32
C SER A 305 11.16 17.47 15.77
N ARG A 306 10.73 16.22 15.99
CA ARG A 306 10.65 15.62 17.33
C ARG A 306 12.02 15.51 17.99
N ALA A 307 13.03 15.03 17.26
CA ALA A 307 14.38 14.90 17.77
C ALA A 307 15.03 16.27 18.06
N HIS A 308 14.78 17.27 17.21
CA HIS A 308 15.24 18.64 17.44
C HIS A 308 14.60 19.23 18.70
N ALA A 309 13.29 19.11 18.84
CA ALA A 309 12.54 19.61 20.00
C ALA A 309 12.93 18.91 21.31
N SER A 310 13.30 17.62 21.27
CA SER A 310 13.77 16.89 22.46
C SER A 310 15.25 17.10 22.77
N GLY A 311 15.98 17.89 21.99
CA GLY A 311 17.42 18.11 22.19
C GLY A 311 18.26 16.87 21.90
N THR A 312 17.82 16.04 20.96
CA THR A 312 18.42 14.75 20.60
C THR A 312 19.14 14.87 19.25
N PRO A 313 20.45 15.18 19.24
CA PRO A 313 21.14 15.54 18.01
C PRO A 313 21.43 14.36 17.09
N VAL A 314 21.35 13.13 17.58
CA VAL A 314 21.64 11.91 16.79
C VAL A 314 20.50 10.92 16.95
N VAL A 315 19.97 10.44 15.83
CA VAL A 315 19.00 9.35 15.76
C VAL A 315 19.55 8.21 14.90
N TRP A 316 19.17 6.97 15.21
CA TRP A 316 19.77 5.76 14.65
C TRP A 316 18.75 4.98 13.82
N CYS A 317 19.03 4.78 12.54
CA CYS A 317 18.14 4.07 11.62
C CYS A 317 18.68 2.63 11.43
N PRO A 318 18.00 1.58 11.93
CA PRO A 318 18.43 0.20 11.71
C PRO A 318 18.61 -0.13 10.22
N MET A 319 19.73 -0.78 9.87
CA MET A 319 20.04 -1.18 8.49
C MET A 319 18.98 -2.13 7.90
N ARG A 320 18.98 -2.24 6.56
CA ARG A 320 17.85 -2.57 5.67
C ARG A 320 17.06 -1.31 5.35
N GLU A 321 16.18 -0.82 6.20
CA GLU A 321 15.37 0.37 5.86
C GLU A 321 16.12 1.68 6.18
N GLY A 322 17.13 1.59 7.05
CA GLY A 322 17.75 2.77 7.66
C GLY A 322 18.67 3.60 6.78
N GLU A 323 19.15 3.08 5.65
CA GLU A 323 19.97 3.86 4.71
C GLU A 323 19.15 5.01 4.14
N LEU A 324 18.05 4.68 3.46
CA LEU A 324 17.11 5.65 2.89
C LEU A 324 16.50 6.53 3.98
N LEU A 325 16.01 5.96 5.09
CA LEU A 325 15.39 6.75 6.17
C LEU A 325 16.38 7.78 6.75
N SER A 326 17.65 7.41 6.92
CA SER A 326 18.64 8.36 7.44
C SER A 326 18.92 9.50 6.47
N GLU A 327 18.96 9.23 5.16
CA GLU A 327 19.09 10.26 4.12
C GLU A 327 17.91 11.23 4.14
N LEU A 328 16.68 10.70 4.14
CA LEU A 328 15.47 11.51 4.14
C LEU A 328 15.38 12.41 5.39
N VAL A 329 15.68 11.88 6.58
CA VAL A 329 15.68 12.65 7.84
C VAL A 329 16.75 13.75 7.80
N ASN A 330 17.96 13.44 7.31
CA ASN A 330 19.04 14.43 7.18
C ASN A 330 18.69 15.54 6.19
N ASN A 331 18.04 15.20 5.07
CA ASN A 331 17.57 16.18 4.09
C ASN A 331 16.53 17.14 4.69
N ALA A 332 15.53 16.59 5.40
CA ALA A 332 14.53 17.39 6.10
C ALA A 332 15.15 18.31 7.17
N ALA A 333 16.02 17.75 8.01
CA ALA A 333 16.72 18.52 9.05
C ALA A 333 17.56 19.66 8.45
N ARG A 334 18.29 19.39 7.37
CA ARG A 334 19.14 20.38 6.68
C ARG A 334 18.33 21.55 6.14
N VAL A 335 17.23 21.29 5.44
CA VAL A 335 16.45 22.36 4.80
C VAL A 335 15.65 23.19 5.81
N ARG A 336 15.22 22.57 6.92
CA ARG A 336 14.51 23.25 8.03
C ARG A 336 15.45 23.90 9.05
N GLY A 337 16.77 23.68 8.94
CA GLY A 337 17.74 24.18 9.91
C GLY A 337 17.68 23.49 11.28
N TRP A 338 17.14 22.27 11.36
CA TRP A 338 17.03 21.51 12.60
C TRP A 338 18.35 20.80 12.94
N ASN A 339 18.74 20.87 14.21
CA ASN A 339 19.96 20.24 14.71
C ASN A 339 19.76 18.74 14.99
N VAL A 340 19.68 17.94 13.93
CA VAL A 340 19.54 16.47 13.98
C VAL A 340 20.40 15.83 12.91
N THR A 341 21.04 14.71 13.25
CA THR A 341 21.77 13.85 12.32
C THR A 341 21.26 12.42 12.47
N ALA A 342 20.63 11.90 11.42
CA ALA A 342 20.27 10.50 11.34
C ALA A 342 21.45 9.67 10.80
N LYS A 343 21.70 8.52 11.42
CA LYS A 343 22.79 7.61 11.03
C LYS A 343 22.30 6.18 10.89
N PRO A 344 22.70 5.45 9.84
CA PRO A 344 22.42 4.03 9.75
C PRO A 344 23.15 3.25 10.86
N ILE A 345 22.52 2.17 11.37
CA ILE A 345 23.12 1.28 12.36
C ILE A 345 22.81 -0.19 12.09
N TRP A 346 23.81 -1.06 12.20
CA TRP A 346 23.57 -2.51 12.05
C TRP A 346 22.84 -3.07 13.26
N LEU A 347 21.54 -3.33 13.09
CA LEU A 347 20.67 -3.98 14.05
C LEU A 347 19.73 -4.90 13.28
N SER A 348 19.55 -6.14 13.76
CA SER A 348 18.55 -7.05 13.20
C SER A 348 17.80 -7.76 14.29
N ARG A 349 16.53 -8.06 14.03
CA ARG A 349 15.66 -8.82 14.95
C ARG A 349 16.28 -10.16 15.34
N HIS A 350 16.99 -10.81 14.42
CA HIS A 350 17.69 -12.07 14.66
C HIS A 350 18.80 -11.90 15.71
N ILE A 351 19.73 -10.97 15.49
CA ILE A 351 20.86 -10.76 16.42
C ILE A 351 20.40 -10.25 17.77
N THR A 352 19.48 -9.29 17.81
CA THR A 352 18.96 -8.78 19.08
C THR A 352 18.21 -9.86 19.86
N SER A 353 17.55 -10.80 19.18
CA SER A 353 16.88 -11.93 19.84
C SER A 353 17.86 -12.89 20.51
N ILE A 354 18.98 -13.22 19.87
CA ILE A 354 20.02 -14.09 20.44
C ILE A 354 20.74 -13.37 21.58
N ALA A 355 21.12 -12.10 21.38
CA ALA A 355 21.84 -11.32 22.40
C ALA A 355 21.00 -11.05 23.66
N ALA A 356 19.68 -10.90 23.52
CA ALA A 356 18.75 -10.68 24.63
C ALA A 356 18.36 -11.97 25.38
N LEU A 357 18.58 -13.14 24.78
CA LEU A 357 18.14 -14.43 25.31
C LEU A 357 18.65 -14.68 26.74
N ASP A 358 17.76 -15.12 27.61
CA ASP A 358 18.12 -15.67 28.92
C ASP A 358 18.23 -17.20 28.81
N CYS A 359 19.45 -17.69 28.60
CA CYS A 359 19.68 -19.12 28.43
C CYS A 359 19.44 -19.96 29.70
N PHE A 360 19.27 -19.33 30.87
CA PHE A 360 19.01 -20.02 32.14
C PHE A 360 17.53 -20.05 32.51
N ASP A 361 16.70 -19.29 31.80
CA ASP A 361 15.25 -19.28 31.99
C ASP A 361 14.59 -20.15 30.91
N HIS A 362 13.94 -21.24 31.35
CA HIS A 362 13.27 -22.17 30.46
C HIS A 362 12.19 -21.48 29.62
N ASP A 363 11.43 -20.55 30.20
CA ASP A 363 10.38 -19.85 29.47
C ASP A 363 10.96 -18.86 28.43
N SER A 364 12.07 -18.21 28.72
CA SER A 364 12.80 -17.37 27.75
C SER A 364 13.27 -18.19 26.53
N VAL A 365 13.84 -19.37 26.75
CA VAL A 365 14.28 -20.28 25.67
C VAL A 365 13.08 -20.78 24.86
N ARG A 366 12.01 -21.19 25.53
CA ARG A 366 10.76 -21.61 24.88
C ARG A 366 10.18 -20.52 23.98
N ASP A 367 10.13 -19.29 24.48
CA ASP A 367 9.61 -18.14 23.74
C ASP A 367 10.46 -17.78 22.53
N PHE A 368 11.78 -17.89 22.64
CA PHE A 368 12.71 -17.71 21.51
C PHE A 368 12.47 -18.75 20.41
N ILE A 369 12.33 -20.03 20.78
CA ILE A 369 12.07 -21.13 19.85
C ILE A 369 10.70 -20.95 19.18
N ARG A 370 9.66 -20.63 19.96
CA ARG A 370 8.30 -20.37 19.45
C ARG A 370 8.26 -19.25 18.42
N ARG A 371 9.08 -18.20 18.59
CA ARG A 371 9.18 -17.09 17.62
C ARG A 371 9.93 -17.48 16.35
N SER A 372 10.71 -18.55 16.40
CA SER A 372 11.48 -19.11 15.29
C SER A 372 10.69 -20.14 14.48
N TYR A 373 9.35 -20.06 14.49
CA TYR A 373 8.45 -21.06 13.93
C TYR A 373 8.62 -21.36 12.42
N ARG A 374 9.32 -20.48 11.70
CA ARG A 374 9.64 -20.63 10.27
C ARG A 374 10.93 -21.42 10.03
N LEU A 375 11.70 -21.69 11.08
CA LEU A 375 12.93 -22.45 11.01
C LEU A 375 12.67 -23.92 11.25
N THR A 376 13.45 -24.75 10.57
CA THR A 376 13.62 -26.15 10.94
C THR A 376 14.45 -26.26 12.23
N VAL A 377 14.34 -27.38 12.93
CA VAL A 377 15.21 -27.67 14.10
C VAL A 377 16.69 -27.53 13.71
N GLY A 378 17.09 -28.02 12.54
CA GLY A 378 18.47 -27.89 12.05
C GLY A 378 18.91 -26.44 11.85
N GLN A 379 18.06 -25.60 11.26
CA GLN A 379 18.35 -24.17 11.08
C GLN A 379 18.43 -23.42 12.42
N LEU A 380 17.56 -23.73 13.37
CA LEU A 380 17.63 -23.17 14.73
C LEU A 380 18.96 -23.53 15.40
N LEU A 381 19.35 -24.81 15.38
CA LEU A 381 20.63 -25.25 15.96
C LEU A 381 21.81 -24.54 15.31
N ALA A 382 21.81 -24.39 13.98
CA ALA A 382 22.84 -23.65 13.26
C ALA A 382 22.91 -22.18 13.70
N SER A 383 21.76 -21.52 13.89
CA SER A 383 21.72 -20.13 14.37
C SER A 383 22.28 -19.97 15.79
N LEU A 384 22.10 -20.98 16.64
CA LEU A 384 22.68 -21.08 17.98
C LEU A 384 24.13 -21.62 17.98
N LYS A 385 24.74 -21.80 16.80
CA LYS A 385 26.09 -22.38 16.61
C LYS A 385 26.24 -23.77 17.28
N LEU A 386 25.15 -24.53 17.32
CA LEU A 386 25.09 -25.93 17.76
C LEU A 386 25.10 -26.87 16.54
N ARG A 387 25.83 -27.98 16.65
CA ARG A 387 25.87 -29.04 15.65
C ARG A 387 24.82 -30.10 16.01
N PRO A 388 24.24 -30.83 15.04
CA PRO A 388 23.32 -31.93 15.34
C PRO A 388 23.88 -32.97 16.32
N GLY A 389 25.19 -33.25 16.24
CA GLY A 389 25.86 -34.17 17.18
C GLY A 389 25.95 -33.66 18.62
N ASP A 390 25.74 -32.37 18.85
CA ASP A 390 25.70 -31.78 20.19
C ASP A 390 24.37 -32.07 20.90
N VAL A 391 23.30 -32.33 20.15
CA VAL A 391 21.95 -32.62 20.67
C VAL A 391 21.40 -33.90 20.02
N PRO A 392 21.93 -35.09 20.36
CA PRO A 392 21.57 -36.34 19.68
C PRO A 392 20.07 -36.68 19.72
N SER A 393 19.36 -36.23 20.76
CA SER A 393 17.91 -36.43 20.91
C SER A 393 17.06 -35.76 19.81
N LEU A 394 17.62 -34.81 19.05
CA LEU A 394 16.94 -34.10 17.97
C LEU A 394 17.39 -34.53 16.56
N ALA A 395 18.26 -35.55 16.43
CA ALA A 395 18.86 -35.93 15.15
C ALA A 395 17.83 -36.31 14.08
N ASP A 396 16.75 -36.99 14.46
CA ASP A 396 15.68 -37.41 13.54
C ASP A 396 14.70 -36.29 13.20
N GLN A 397 14.81 -35.12 13.85
CA GLN A 397 13.89 -33.99 13.71
C GLN A 397 14.52 -32.78 13.01
N LEU A 398 15.74 -32.90 12.48
CA LEU A 398 16.47 -31.77 11.90
C LEU A 398 15.71 -31.07 10.76
N GLY A 399 14.92 -31.82 9.98
CA GLY A 399 14.08 -31.28 8.90
C GLY A 399 12.70 -30.79 9.33
N THR A 400 12.34 -30.95 10.60
CA THR A 400 11.00 -30.60 11.13
C THR A 400 10.93 -29.09 11.41
N LEU A 401 9.85 -28.45 10.96
CA LEU A 401 9.57 -27.03 11.24
C LEU A 401 9.16 -26.80 12.69
N LEU A 402 9.50 -25.63 13.23
CA LEU A 402 9.17 -25.20 14.60
C LEU A 402 7.76 -24.59 14.72
N ASN A 403 6.80 -25.05 13.93
CA ASN A 403 5.42 -24.58 13.95
C ASN A 403 4.54 -25.32 14.98
N GLN A 404 4.98 -26.47 15.49
CA GLN A 404 4.20 -27.32 16.38
C GLN A 404 4.61 -27.14 17.86
N PRO A 405 3.66 -26.94 18.79
CA PRO A 405 3.96 -26.74 20.22
C PRO A 405 4.76 -27.88 20.86
N ASP A 406 4.50 -29.13 20.45
CA ASP A 406 5.19 -30.32 20.95
C ASP A 406 6.65 -30.37 20.46
N VAL A 407 6.93 -29.98 19.22
CA VAL A 407 8.30 -29.83 18.70
C VAL A 407 9.02 -28.72 19.46
N VAL A 408 8.36 -27.57 19.66
CA VAL A 408 8.92 -26.45 20.43
C VAL A 408 9.28 -26.89 21.86
N ASP A 409 8.38 -27.60 22.53
CA ASP A 409 8.60 -28.08 23.90
C ASP A 409 9.74 -29.11 23.96
N ARG A 410 9.78 -30.08 23.03
CA ARG A 410 10.88 -31.06 22.95
C ARG A 410 12.24 -30.40 22.73
N VAL A 411 12.31 -29.43 21.81
CA VAL A 411 13.56 -28.70 21.53
C VAL A 411 13.97 -27.84 22.73
N THR A 412 13.01 -27.20 23.40
CA THR A 412 13.27 -26.41 24.62
C THR A 412 13.88 -27.28 25.71
N VAL A 413 13.25 -28.43 25.98
CA VAL A 413 13.70 -29.42 26.95
C VAL A 413 15.10 -29.90 26.59
N ALA A 414 15.33 -30.33 25.34
CA ALA A 414 16.64 -30.80 24.90
C ALA A 414 17.75 -29.75 25.07
N LEU A 415 17.46 -28.46 24.86
CA LEU A 415 18.44 -27.37 25.01
C LEU A 415 18.67 -26.94 26.47
N THR A 416 17.77 -27.28 27.40
CA THR A 416 17.80 -26.80 28.80
C THR A 416 18.03 -27.90 29.85
N GLU A 417 17.87 -29.18 29.49
CA GLU A 417 18.02 -30.31 30.42
C GLU A 417 19.47 -30.59 30.86
N SER A 418 20.45 -30.30 30.00
CA SER A 418 21.86 -30.65 30.26
C SER A 418 22.69 -29.41 30.59
N PRO A 419 23.41 -29.39 31.74
CA PRO A 419 24.32 -28.30 32.07
C PRO A 419 25.35 -28.00 30.98
N HIS A 420 25.76 -29.00 30.20
CA HIS A 420 26.69 -28.82 29.08
C HIS A 420 26.07 -27.96 27.97
N LEU A 421 24.82 -28.23 27.59
CA LEU A 421 24.12 -27.49 26.54
C LEU A 421 23.75 -26.08 27.00
N THR A 422 23.28 -25.93 28.24
CA THR A 422 23.03 -24.61 28.85
C THR A 422 24.29 -23.75 28.84
N ASN A 423 25.45 -24.31 29.21
CA ASN A 423 26.73 -23.58 29.19
C ASN A 423 27.18 -23.19 27.77
N ARG A 424 26.94 -24.05 26.77
CA ARG A 424 27.24 -23.73 25.37
C ARG A 424 26.32 -22.64 24.82
N LEU A 425 25.03 -22.71 25.14
CA LEU A 425 24.07 -21.67 24.80
C LEU A 425 24.47 -20.35 25.45
N ALA A 426 24.81 -20.35 26.75
CA ALA A 426 25.30 -19.19 27.47
C ALA A 426 26.54 -18.56 26.83
N SER A 427 27.49 -19.39 26.38
CA SER A 427 28.69 -18.93 25.68
C SER A 427 28.35 -18.26 24.35
N THR A 428 27.45 -18.86 23.56
CA THR A 428 26.99 -18.34 22.26
C THR A 428 26.27 -17.00 22.43
N VAL A 429 25.33 -16.94 23.38
CA VAL A 429 24.55 -15.74 23.72
C VAL A 429 25.47 -14.61 24.20
N THR A 430 26.44 -14.93 25.06
CA THR A 430 27.40 -13.93 25.58
C THR A 430 28.28 -13.39 24.47
N ALA A 431 28.83 -14.25 23.60
CA ALA A 431 29.62 -13.82 22.45
C ALA A 431 28.81 -12.97 21.46
N ALA A 432 27.56 -13.33 21.18
CA ALA A 432 26.67 -12.51 20.34
C ALA A 432 26.41 -11.12 20.97
N ARG A 433 26.18 -11.08 22.29
CA ARG A 433 25.96 -9.84 23.03
C ARG A 433 27.18 -8.93 23.02
N GLU A 434 28.37 -9.47 23.27
CA GLU A 434 29.62 -8.69 23.28
C GLU A 434 29.92 -8.10 21.90
N ARG A 435 29.76 -8.88 20.83
CA ARG A 435 29.98 -8.41 19.46
C ARG A 435 28.96 -7.34 19.05
N LEU A 436 27.69 -7.50 19.42
CA LEU A 436 26.67 -6.46 19.23
C LEU A 436 27.06 -5.16 19.97
N LEU A 437 27.43 -5.24 21.24
CA LEU A 437 27.84 -4.05 22.02
C LEU A 437 29.10 -3.39 21.46
N LEU A 438 30.06 -4.18 20.96
CA LEU A 438 31.25 -3.65 20.29
C LEU A 438 30.87 -2.85 19.04
N SER A 439 29.97 -3.39 18.21
CA SER A 439 29.44 -2.69 17.03
C SER A 439 28.74 -1.38 17.41
N LEU A 440 27.87 -1.39 18.42
CA LEU A 440 27.17 -0.20 18.92
C LEU A 440 28.14 0.87 19.44
N ARG A 441 29.19 0.48 20.19
CA ARG A 441 30.22 1.41 20.67
C ARG A 441 31.01 2.02 19.52
N ARG A 442 31.42 1.21 18.52
CA ARG A 442 32.15 1.71 17.36
C ARG A 442 31.34 2.70 16.52
N ALA A 443 30.03 2.48 16.43
CA ALA A 443 29.13 3.41 15.75
C ALA A 443 28.97 4.74 16.51
N GLY A 444 29.22 4.76 17.83
CA GLY A 444 28.93 5.90 18.71
C GLY A 444 27.49 5.88 19.27
N ALA A 445 26.77 4.77 19.10
CA ALA A 445 25.38 4.65 19.54
C ALA A 445 25.20 4.57 21.06
N LEU A 446 26.30 4.37 21.80
CA LEU A 446 26.32 4.35 23.26
C LEU A 446 26.93 5.62 23.88
N ASP A 447 27.21 6.65 23.07
CA ASP A 447 27.86 7.89 23.53
C ASP A 447 26.91 8.82 24.30
N ALA A 448 25.60 8.59 24.17
CA ALA A 448 24.53 9.33 24.81
C ALA A 448 23.71 8.43 25.75
N PRO A 449 23.04 8.99 26.78
CA PRO A 449 22.20 8.21 27.69
C PRO A 449 20.93 7.64 27.02
N GLU A 450 20.56 8.17 25.86
CA GLU A 450 19.43 7.71 25.06
C GLU A 450 19.92 7.27 23.67
N LEU A 451 19.34 6.17 23.17
CA LEU A 451 19.57 5.65 21.82
C LEU A 451 18.22 5.65 21.06
N PRO A 452 17.87 6.74 20.37
CA PRO A 452 16.62 6.85 19.63
C PRO A 452 16.72 6.11 18.31
N LEU A 453 15.86 5.12 18.12
CA LEU A 453 15.73 4.37 16.89
C LEU A 453 14.72 5.04 15.95
N VAL A 454 14.95 4.95 14.65
CA VAL A 454 14.02 5.39 13.60
C VAL A 454 13.76 4.22 12.67
N ASP A 455 12.53 3.73 12.64
CA ASP A 455 12.14 2.51 11.91
C ASP A 455 10.71 2.67 11.35
N LEU A 456 10.27 1.82 10.44
CA LEU A 456 8.88 1.83 9.97
C LEU A 456 7.92 1.30 11.04
N GLY A 457 8.28 0.21 11.74
CA GLY A 457 7.39 -0.45 12.69
C GLY A 457 7.59 -1.97 12.79
N TRP A 458 6.61 -2.76 13.23
CA TRP A 458 5.30 -2.36 13.80
C TRP A 458 5.19 -2.70 15.29
N GLY A 459 5.93 -3.72 15.75
CA GLY A 459 5.83 -4.22 17.12
C GLY A 459 6.96 -3.78 18.05
N GLY A 460 7.92 -2.99 17.58
CA GLY A 460 9.04 -2.51 18.39
C GLY A 460 9.96 -3.61 18.94
N THR A 461 10.10 -4.73 18.22
CA THR A 461 10.83 -5.92 18.71
C THR A 461 12.30 -5.65 18.95
N ILE A 462 12.95 -4.95 18.01
CA ILE A 462 14.37 -4.60 18.10
C ILE A 462 14.59 -3.71 19.33
N GLN A 463 13.81 -2.64 19.49
CA GLN A 463 13.89 -1.75 20.65
C GLN A 463 13.74 -2.49 21.98
N PHE A 464 12.72 -3.37 22.08
CA PHE A 464 12.47 -4.13 23.31
C PHE A 464 13.64 -5.08 23.65
N GLN A 465 14.16 -5.80 22.66
CA GLN A 465 15.29 -6.71 22.85
C GLN A 465 16.58 -5.96 23.15
N LEU A 466 16.79 -4.81 22.50
CA LEU A 466 17.94 -3.95 22.74
C LEU A 466 17.94 -3.40 24.19
N ASP A 467 16.78 -3.03 24.73
CA ASP A 467 16.67 -2.62 26.15
C ASP A 467 17.16 -3.73 27.09
N GLN A 468 16.77 -4.99 26.84
CA GLN A 468 17.23 -6.12 27.63
C GLN A 468 18.75 -6.30 27.55
N VAL A 469 19.32 -6.20 26.34
CA VAL A 469 20.76 -6.29 26.12
C VAL A 469 21.49 -5.18 26.89
N LEU A 470 21.04 -3.93 26.76
CA LEU A 470 21.68 -2.76 27.35
C LEU A 470 21.62 -2.77 28.88
N ARG A 471 20.50 -3.22 29.46
CA ARG A 471 20.34 -3.38 30.92
C ARG A 471 21.21 -4.50 31.49
N ARG A 472 21.19 -5.69 30.88
CA ARG A 472 22.02 -6.83 31.32
C ARG A 472 23.51 -6.50 31.28
N SER A 473 23.91 -5.61 30.38
CA SER A 473 25.30 -5.22 30.17
C SER A 473 25.71 -3.97 30.96
N GLY A 474 24.80 -3.39 31.77
CA GLY A 474 25.10 -2.24 32.63
C GLY A 474 25.54 -0.97 31.89
N THR A 475 25.10 -0.77 30.64
CA THR A 475 25.57 0.35 29.80
C THR A 475 25.06 1.72 30.27
N GLY A 476 23.94 1.77 31.00
CA GLY A 476 23.26 3.02 31.39
C GLY A 476 22.48 3.70 30.26
N VAL A 477 22.57 3.19 29.03
CA VAL A 477 21.87 3.72 27.85
C VAL A 477 20.46 3.14 27.78
N ARG A 478 19.46 3.98 27.46
CA ARG A 478 18.08 3.56 27.24
C ARG A 478 17.66 3.73 25.78
N PRO A 479 17.09 2.71 25.14
CA PRO A 479 16.62 2.85 23.77
C PRO A 479 15.22 3.51 23.74
N SER A 480 15.03 4.44 22.81
CA SER A 480 13.73 5.01 22.45
C SER A 480 13.44 4.76 20.96
N GLY A 481 12.24 5.08 20.49
CA GLY A 481 11.86 4.79 19.11
C GLY A 481 10.89 5.81 18.51
N PHE A 482 11.16 6.19 17.27
CA PHE A 482 10.29 6.91 16.36
C PHE A 482 9.90 5.97 15.21
N TYR A 483 8.60 5.77 15.01
CA TYR A 483 8.08 4.78 14.07
C TYR A 483 7.13 5.41 13.05
N LEU A 484 7.05 4.85 11.83
CA LEU A 484 6.00 5.24 10.88
C LEU A 484 4.63 4.89 11.45
N ALA A 485 4.42 3.64 11.89
CA ALA A 485 3.31 3.28 12.76
C ALA A 485 3.64 2.09 13.68
N THR A 486 2.85 1.92 14.74
CA THR A 486 3.00 0.77 15.67
C THR A 486 1.67 0.08 15.93
N ASN A 487 1.69 -1.25 16.00
CA ASN A 487 0.53 -2.08 16.35
C ASN A 487 0.51 -2.44 17.85
N GLU A 488 -0.50 -3.19 18.27
CA GLU A 488 -0.76 -3.54 19.68
C GLU A 488 0.40 -4.30 20.33
N ARG A 489 1.26 -4.95 19.53
CA ARG A 489 2.46 -5.64 20.06
C ARG A 489 3.46 -4.65 20.67
N ALA A 490 3.40 -3.37 20.31
CA ALA A 490 4.22 -2.33 20.91
C ALA A 490 3.85 -2.03 22.37
N THR A 491 2.69 -2.49 22.87
CA THR A 491 2.27 -2.34 24.28
C THR A 491 3.35 -2.74 25.28
N ARG A 492 4.15 -3.77 24.95
CA ARG A 492 5.26 -4.23 25.80
C ARG A 492 6.36 -3.17 26.02
N LEU A 493 6.55 -2.23 25.09
CA LEU A 493 7.52 -1.15 25.23
C LEU A 493 7.07 -0.19 26.33
N TYR A 494 5.80 0.21 26.30
CA TYR A 494 5.21 1.10 27.29
C TYR A 494 5.16 0.45 28.68
N LEU A 495 4.80 -0.83 28.77
CA LEU A 495 4.86 -1.59 30.02
C LEU A 495 6.29 -1.70 30.59
N ALA A 496 7.31 -1.69 29.72
CA ALA A 496 8.72 -1.65 30.11
C ALA A 496 9.24 -0.23 30.43
N GLY A 497 8.39 0.81 30.31
CA GLY A 497 8.74 2.21 30.51
C GLY A 497 9.62 2.80 29.41
N LEU A 498 9.55 2.25 28.18
CA LEU A 498 10.33 2.71 27.03
C LEU A 498 9.52 3.70 26.20
N ARG A 499 10.17 4.80 25.80
CA ARG A 499 9.58 5.79 24.89
C ARG A 499 9.45 5.19 23.49
N SER A 500 8.23 5.20 22.96
CA SER A 500 7.90 4.78 21.61
C SER A 500 6.87 5.76 21.08
N GLU A 501 7.20 6.48 20.02
CA GLU A 501 6.30 7.42 19.35
C GLU A 501 6.10 6.98 17.91
N ALA A 502 4.90 7.15 17.39
CA ALA A 502 4.57 6.74 16.03
C ALA A 502 3.79 7.84 15.28
N TYR A 503 4.11 8.01 14.00
CA TYR A 503 3.63 9.14 13.20
C TYR A 503 2.21 8.98 12.66
N LEU A 504 1.95 7.93 11.89
CA LEU A 504 0.63 7.69 11.27
C LEU A 504 -0.36 7.00 12.22
N GLY A 505 0.15 6.24 13.19
CA GLY A 505 -0.68 5.53 14.15
C GLY A 505 0.14 4.85 15.24
N GLN A 506 -0.38 4.90 16.46
CA GLN A 506 0.31 4.44 17.66
C GLN A 506 -0.49 3.33 18.36
N MET A 507 0.16 2.22 18.69
CA MET A 507 -0.43 1.07 19.40
C MET A 507 -1.74 0.55 18.79
N GLY A 508 -1.86 0.52 17.45
CA GLY A 508 -3.08 0.08 16.79
C GLY A 508 -4.13 1.17 16.58
N HIS A 509 -3.82 2.45 16.87
CA HIS A 509 -4.76 3.55 16.70
C HIS A 509 -4.21 4.66 15.80
N PRO A 510 -4.97 5.13 14.77
CA PRO A 510 -6.26 4.61 14.31
C PRO A 510 -6.17 3.18 13.74
N GLN A 511 -7.22 2.38 13.97
CA GLN A 511 -7.21 0.94 13.65
C GLN A 511 -7.19 0.69 12.14
N ASP A 512 -7.97 1.45 11.39
CA ASP A 512 -8.03 1.41 9.92
C ASP A 512 -6.65 1.64 9.28
N VAL A 513 -5.90 2.62 9.79
CA VAL A 513 -4.55 2.94 9.31
C VAL A 513 -3.55 1.86 9.70
N VAL A 514 -3.45 1.54 10.99
CA VAL A 514 -2.44 0.60 11.48
C VAL A 514 -2.72 -0.82 10.99
N HIS A 515 -3.98 -1.23 10.88
CA HIS A 515 -4.34 -2.55 10.35
C HIS A 515 -3.97 -2.67 8.87
N ALA A 516 -4.27 -1.68 8.03
CA ALA A 516 -3.89 -1.70 6.62
C ALA A 516 -2.37 -1.88 6.44
N LEU A 517 -1.58 -1.08 7.15
CA LEU A 517 -0.13 -1.11 7.05
C LEU A 517 0.50 -2.38 7.65
N SER A 518 -0.03 -2.85 8.79
CA SER A 518 0.51 -4.05 9.46
C SER A 518 0.01 -5.38 8.87
N ARG A 519 -1.04 -5.35 8.04
CA ARG A 519 -1.50 -6.52 7.27
C ARG A 519 -0.57 -6.83 6.10
N SER A 520 -0.05 -5.81 5.43
CA SER A 520 0.80 -5.95 4.25
C SER A 520 2.09 -5.11 4.39
N PRO A 521 2.89 -5.34 5.45
CA PRO A 521 4.06 -4.50 5.74
C PRO A 521 5.16 -4.62 4.68
N GLU A 522 5.24 -5.78 4.01
CA GLU A 522 6.23 -6.08 2.98
C GLU A 522 6.18 -5.09 1.82
N VAL A 523 5.01 -4.48 1.57
CA VAL A 523 4.80 -3.47 0.53
C VAL A 523 5.67 -2.25 0.76
N VAL A 524 5.71 -1.77 2.00
CA VAL A 524 6.48 -0.58 2.38
C VAL A 524 7.93 -0.98 2.66
N GLU A 525 8.15 -2.04 3.44
CA GLU A 525 9.49 -2.51 3.85
C GLU A 525 10.39 -2.83 2.66
N GLN A 526 9.88 -3.53 1.64
CA GLN A 526 10.68 -3.85 0.46
C GLN A 526 11.07 -2.60 -0.32
N CYS A 527 10.16 -1.64 -0.49
CA CYS A 527 10.42 -0.41 -1.25
C CYS A 527 11.52 0.46 -0.63
N VAL A 528 11.69 0.43 0.69
CA VAL A 528 12.67 1.27 1.41
C VAL A 528 13.95 0.54 1.82
N SER A 529 14.00 -0.78 1.64
CA SER A 529 15.16 -1.60 2.03
C SER A 529 16.46 -1.12 1.37
N ALA A 530 17.61 -1.58 1.84
CA ALA A 530 18.94 -1.29 1.33
C ALA A 530 19.45 -2.49 0.53
N ARG A 531 20.43 -2.27 -0.35
CA ARG A 531 21.01 -3.33 -1.21
C ARG A 531 22.01 -4.23 -0.49
N CYS A 532 21.77 -4.52 0.77
CA CYS A 532 22.62 -5.38 1.58
C CYS A 532 21.91 -6.69 1.89
N GLY A 533 22.68 -7.78 1.99
CA GLY A 533 22.15 -9.02 2.54
C GLY A 533 21.78 -8.88 4.01
N SER A 534 20.97 -9.81 4.51
CA SER A 534 20.54 -9.82 5.91
C SER A 534 21.73 -9.94 6.86
N LEU A 535 21.71 -9.21 7.97
CA LEU A 535 22.72 -9.29 9.03
C LEU A 535 22.63 -10.65 9.74
N LEU A 536 23.61 -11.51 9.49
CA LEU A 536 23.70 -12.87 10.00
C LEU A 536 24.43 -12.96 11.34
N ASP A 537 25.48 -12.15 11.52
CA ASP A 537 26.27 -12.07 12.74
C ASP A 537 27.16 -10.81 12.73
N PHE A 538 27.97 -10.63 13.76
CA PHE A 538 29.10 -9.71 13.75
C PHE A 538 30.41 -10.50 13.83
N ALA A 539 31.46 -10.05 13.15
CA ALA A 539 32.80 -10.62 13.30
C ALA A 539 33.40 -10.27 14.68
N GLU A 540 34.56 -10.84 15.02
CA GLU A 540 35.26 -10.56 16.30
C GLU A 540 35.65 -9.09 16.45
N ASP A 541 35.90 -8.40 15.34
CA ASP A 541 36.16 -6.97 15.33
C ASP A 541 34.87 -6.13 15.38
N GLY A 542 33.68 -6.74 15.38
CA GLY A 542 32.40 -6.02 15.41
C GLY A 542 31.94 -5.50 14.04
N SER A 543 32.61 -5.87 12.94
CA SER A 543 32.10 -5.63 11.59
C SER A 543 30.91 -6.56 11.28
N PRO A 544 29.93 -6.12 10.46
CA PRO A 544 28.74 -6.92 10.15
C PRO A 544 29.08 -8.08 9.20
N GLU A 545 28.58 -9.27 9.50
CA GLU A 545 28.57 -10.42 8.61
C GLU A 545 27.21 -10.53 7.93
N LEU A 546 27.19 -10.44 6.60
CA LEU A 546 25.95 -10.37 5.80
C LEU A 546 25.73 -11.64 4.99
N GLY A 547 24.46 -11.97 4.77
CA GLY A 547 24.04 -12.98 3.80
C GLY A 547 24.26 -12.52 2.35
N ALA A 548 24.00 -13.42 1.40
CA ALA A 548 23.92 -13.03 0.00
C ALA A 548 22.68 -12.12 -0.23
N PRO A 549 22.79 -11.05 -1.03
CA PRO A 549 21.63 -10.27 -1.41
C PRO A 549 20.74 -11.08 -2.36
N GLY A 550 19.43 -11.08 -2.10
CA GLY A 550 18.41 -11.67 -2.96
C GLY A 550 17.98 -10.77 -4.12
N GLY A 551 17.04 -11.28 -4.93
CA GLY A 551 16.33 -10.52 -5.97
C GLY A 551 16.76 -10.82 -7.42
N SER A 552 15.90 -10.43 -8.36
CA SER A 552 16.18 -10.51 -9.81
C SER A 552 16.67 -9.18 -10.37
N PRO A 553 17.45 -9.15 -11.47
CA PRO A 553 17.87 -7.90 -12.11
C PRO A 553 16.71 -6.98 -12.52
N ALA A 554 15.54 -7.54 -12.85
CA ALA A 554 14.35 -6.77 -13.19
C ALA A 554 13.75 -6.09 -11.95
N GLN A 555 13.57 -6.85 -10.86
CA GLN A 555 13.12 -6.31 -9.58
C GLN A 555 14.08 -5.23 -9.06
N ASP A 556 15.39 -5.41 -9.25
CA ASP A 556 16.42 -4.43 -8.91
C ASP A 556 16.22 -3.07 -9.58
N LEU A 557 15.79 -3.06 -10.85
CA LEU A 557 15.52 -1.82 -11.59
C LEU A 557 14.26 -1.13 -11.08
N GLU A 558 13.18 -1.88 -10.92
CA GLU A 558 11.89 -1.38 -10.41
C GLU A 558 12.06 -0.82 -9.00
N TRP A 559 12.74 -1.54 -8.14
CA TRP A 559 13.04 -1.15 -6.78
C TRP A 559 13.84 0.15 -6.68
N ARG A 560 14.91 0.30 -7.49
CA ARG A 560 15.64 1.58 -7.58
C ARG A 560 14.75 2.70 -8.08
N ALA A 561 13.86 2.40 -9.01
CA ALA A 561 12.91 3.37 -9.53
C ALA A 561 11.99 3.89 -8.42
N VAL A 562 11.48 3.02 -7.53
CA VAL A 562 10.71 3.44 -6.35
C VAL A 562 11.52 4.41 -5.48
N GLN A 563 12.76 4.07 -5.14
CA GLN A 563 13.61 4.90 -4.29
C GLN A 563 13.96 6.25 -4.93
N TYR A 564 14.21 6.27 -6.24
CA TYR A 564 14.39 7.51 -6.98
C TYR A 564 13.12 8.35 -7.05
N GLY A 565 11.94 7.72 -7.11
CA GLY A 565 10.67 8.42 -7.00
C GLY A 565 10.50 9.07 -5.62
N ILE A 566 10.80 8.33 -4.54
CA ILE A 566 10.76 8.83 -3.16
C ILE A 566 11.66 10.05 -3.00
N ALA A 567 12.91 9.94 -3.45
CA ALA A 567 13.89 11.02 -3.40
C ALA A 567 13.47 12.23 -4.25
N ALA A 568 12.95 12.00 -5.46
CA ALA A 568 12.47 13.07 -6.34
C ALA A 568 11.35 13.89 -5.69
N PHE A 569 10.38 13.24 -5.06
CA PHE A 569 9.33 13.97 -4.34
C PHE A 569 9.92 14.80 -3.19
N GLN A 570 10.80 14.23 -2.37
CA GLN A 570 11.41 14.95 -1.26
C GLN A 570 12.25 16.14 -1.76
N GLU A 571 12.96 15.99 -2.88
CA GLU A 571 13.72 17.08 -3.50
C GLU A 571 12.80 18.24 -3.90
N PHE A 572 11.67 17.95 -4.56
CA PHE A 572 10.67 18.98 -4.89
C PHE A 572 10.11 19.62 -3.62
N TRP A 573 9.70 18.83 -2.62
CA TRP A 573 9.22 19.34 -1.33
C TRP A 573 10.24 20.29 -0.69
N ASN A 574 11.48 19.84 -0.55
CA ASN A 574 12.56 20.62 0.07
C ASN A 574 12.91 21.86 -0.73
N ARG A 575 12.79 21.84 -2.06
CA ARG A 575 12.97 23.04 -2.89
C ARG A 575 11.98 24.13 -2.50
N TYR A 576 10.70 23.78 -2.29
CA TYR A 576 9.70 24.75 -1.83
C TYR A 576 9.89 25.18 -0.38
N VAL A 577 10.34 24.28 0.51
CA VAL A 577 10.69 24.63 1.89
C VAL A 577 11.83 25.67 1.92
N ALA A 578 12.87 25.47 1.10
CA ALA A 578 14.04 26.34 1.05
C ALA A 578 13.70 27.75 0.53
N GLU A 579 12.86 27.85 -0.50
CA GLU A 579 12.51 29.15 -1.12
C GLU A 579 11.48 29.96 -0.30
N ASN A 580 10.76 29.33 0.63
CA ASN A 580 9.72 29.99 1.43
C ASN A 580 10.21 30.49 2.81
N ASP A 581 11.52 30.60 3.06
CA ASP A 581 12.12 31.18 4.29
C ASP A 581 11.45 30.68 5.61
N GLY A 582 11.10 29.40 5.67
CA GLY A 582 10.46 28.78 6.84
C GLY A 582 8.93 28.95 6.95
N ALA A 583 8.30 29.67 6.02
CA ALA A 583 6.84 29.80 5.96
C ALA A 583 6.13 28.59 5.32
N TRP A 584 6.88 27.67 4.69
CA TRP A 584 6.30 26.46 4.12
C TRP A 584 5.71 25.56 5.23
N PRO A 585 4.51 25.00 5.06
CA PRO A 585 3.89 24.15 6.07
C PRO A 585 4.74 22.95 6.43
N GLU A 586 4.72 22.55 7.70
CA GLU A 586 5.32 21.31 8.15
C GLU A 586 4.34 20.15 7.99
N LEU A 587 4.84 18.96 7.62
CA LEU A 587 4.04 17.73 7.63
C LEU A 587 3.99 17.08 9.02
N THR A 588 4.28 17.81 10.09
CA THR A 588 4.40 17.24 11.45
C THR A 588 3.07 17.15 12.21
N SER A 589 2.02 17.79 11.69
CA SER A 589 0.70 17.88 12.33
C SER A 589 -0.16 16.61 12.17
N ASP A 590 -1.13 16.42 13.07
CA ASP A 590 -2.10 15.31 12.99
C ASP A 590 -2.99 15.39 11.73
N ALA A 591 -3.20 16.59 11.18
CA ALA A 591 -3.92 16.77 9.92
C ALA A 591 -3.10 16.26 8.73
N ALA A 592 -1.80 16.61 8.66
CA ALA A 592 -0.89 16.10 7.64
C ALA A 592 -0.73 14.57 7.77
N ALA A 593 -0.55 14.05 8.98
CA ALA A 593 -0.45 12.61 9.23
C ALA A 593 -1.69 11.85 8.75
N ARG A 594 -2.91 12.37 8.98
CA ARG A 594 -4.15 11.76 8.46
C ARG A 594 -4.24 11.79 6.94
N TRP A 595 -3.80 12.87 6.30
CA TRP A 595 -3.77 12.96 4.84
C TRP A 595 -2.80 11.92 4.24
N LEU A 596 -1.57 11.86 4.77
CA LEU A 596 -0.55 10.92 4.33
C LEU A 596 -0.92 9.46 4.63
N ALA A 597 -1.59 9.21 5.76
CA ALA A 597 -2.18 7.90 6.06
C ALA A 597 -3.20 7.50 4.99
N GLY A 598 -4.06 8.43 4.55
CA GLY A 598 -4.98 8.22 3.43
C GLY A 598 -4.27 7.79 2.15
N ILE A 599 -3.20 8.49 1.75
CA ILE A 599 -2.40 8.16 0.56
C ILE A 599 -1.87 6.72 0.60
N VAL A 600 -1.18 6.34 1.69
CA VAL A 600 -0.57 5.00 1.78
C VAL A 600 -1.62 3.90 1.99
N CYS A 601 -2.66 4.15 2.79
CA CYS A 601 -3.69 3.14 3.05
C CYS A 601 -4.53 2.87 1.80
N SER A 602 -4.91 3.89 1.04
CA SER A 602 -5.60 3.71 -0.25
C SER A 602 -4.75 2.91 -1.25
N ALA A 603 -3.44 3.15 -1.30
CA ALA A 603 -2.54 2.38 -2.15
C ALA A 603 -2.45 0.92 -1.73
N VAL A 604 -2.32 0.63 -0.43
CA VAL A 604 -2.27 -0.75 0.10
C VAL A 604 -3.61 -1.47 -0.05
N GLN A 605 -4.74 -0.79 0.15
CA GLN A 605 -6.06 -1.42 0.15
C GLN A 605 -6.71 -1.53 -1.24
N ALA A 606 -6.25 -0.75 -2.22
CA ALA A 606 -6.83 -0.73 -3.56
C ALA A 606 -5.77 -0.42 -4.64
N PRO A 607 -4.70 -1.24 -4.77
CA PRO A 607 -3.65 -1.00 -5.75
C PRO A 607 -4.22 -0.95 -7.18
N THR A 608 -3.53 -0.24 -8.07
CA THR A 608 -3.88 -0.19 -9.49
C THR A 608 -3.45 -1.48 -10.18
N ALA A 609 -4.02 -1.78 -11.35
CA ALA A 609 -3.62 -2.94 -12.15
C ALA A 609 -2.13 -2.89 -12.54
N ALA A 610 -1.61 -1.68 -12.80
CA ALA A 610 -0.19 -1.46 -13.08
C ALA A 610 0.68 -1.77 -11.86
N GLU A 611 0.31 -1.27 -10.67
CA GLU A 611 1.00 -1.57 -9.41
C GLU A 611 1.02 -3.09 -9.14
N ALA A 612 -0.11 -3.78 -9.33
CA ALA A 612 -0.21 -5.23 -9.18
C ALA A 612 0.69 -6.02 -10.13
N ALA A 613 0.80 -5.58 -11.39
CA ALA A 613 1.68 -6.19 -12.37
C ALA A 613 3.19 -6.07 -11.99
N VAL A 614 3.57 -5.00 -11.29
CA VAL A 614 4.93 -4.80 -10.80
C VAL A 614 5.16 -5.58 -9.51
N PHE A 615 4.45 -5.19 -8.45
CA PHE A 615 4.73 -5.68 -7.10
C PHE A 615 4.31 -7.13 -6.90
N GLY A 616 3.31 -7.65 -7.63
CA GLY A 616 2.91 -9.05 -7.54
C GLY A 616 4.03 -10.02 -7.94
N ASN A 617 4.94 -9.59 -8.81
CA ASN A 617 6.06 -10.38 -9.30
C ASN A 617 7.31 -10.29 -8.42
N TRP A 618 7.33 -9.39 -7.42
CA TRP A 618 8.48 -9.22 -6.54
C TRP A 618 8.69 -10.44 -5.66
N GLN A 619 9.95 -10.79 -5.48
CA GLN A 619 10.39 -11.84 -4.59
C GLN A 619 10.62 -11.25 -3.19
N HIS A 620 10.05 -11.92 -2.19
CA HIS A 620 10.21 -11.64 -0.77
C HIS A 620 11.10 -12.70 -0.11
N GLU A 621 12.10 -12.26 0.64
CA GLU A 621 12.95 -13.10 1.49
C GLU A 621 12.54 -12.95 2.95
N ASP A 622 12.21 -14.07 3.58
CA ASP A 622 11.77 -14.09 4.98
C ASP A 622 12.95 -14.16 5.96
N ASN A 623 13.17 -13.07 6.70
CA ASN A 623 14.43 -12.82 7.42
C ASN A 623 14.52 -13.48 8.81
N PHE A 624 14.35 -14.79 8.88
CA PHE A 624 14.78 -15.59 10.03
C PHE A 624 16.01 -16.47 9.73
N GLY A 625 16.67 -16.29 8.58
CA GLY A 625 17.79 -17.13 8.16
C GLY A 625 17.38 -18.35 7.32
N SER A 626 16.14 -18.37 6.82
CA SER A 626 15.70 -19.32 5.79
C SER A 626 15.98 -18.73 4.40
N SER A 627 16.38 -19.57 3.45
CA SER A 627 16.61 -19.20 2.05
C SER A 627 15.35 -19.34 1.19
N VAL A 628 14.15 -19.21 1.79
CA VAL A 628 12.88 -19.40 1.08
C VAL A 628 12.49 -18.07 0.44
N VAL A 629 12.49 -18.06 -0.88
CA VAL A 629 12.08 -16.93 -1.70
C VAL A 629 10.64 -17.18 -2.17
N THR A 630 9.72 -16.29 -1.80
CA THR A 630 8.29 -16.38 -2.17
C THR A 630 7.88 -15.13 -2.93
N ARG A 631 6.98 -15.22 -3.92
CA ARG A 631 6.41 -14.01 -4.54
C ARG A 631 5.49 -13.28 -3.57
N ILE A 632 5.36 -11.96 -3.71
CA ILE A 632 4.36 -11.17 -2.95
C ILE A 632 2.96 -11.75 -3.18
N LEU A 633 2.67 -12.14 -4.43
CA LEU A 633 1.46 -12.86 -4.79
C LEU A 633 1.75 -14.32 -5.19
N PRO A 634 1.19 -15.33 -4.51
CA PRO A 634 1.36 -16.72 -4.89
C PRO A 634 0.65 -17.11 -6.20
N ASP A 635 1.34 -17.89 -7.02
CA ASP A 635 0.87 -18.31 -8.35
C ASP A 635 -0.40 -19.19 -8.30
N ASP A 636 -0.61 -19.91 -7.20
CA ASP A 636 -1.76 -20.81 -7.00
C ASP A 636 -3.08 -20.06 -6.78
N LEU A 637 -3.03 -18.79 -6.39
CA LEU A 637 -4.23 -17.95 -6.19
C LEU A 637 -4.70 -17.25 -7.46
N VAL A 638 -3.86 -17.15 -8.50
CA VAL A 638 -4.23 -16.49 -9.76
C VAL A 638 -5.48 -17.12 -10.40
N PRO A 639 -5.65 -18.45 -10.48
CA PRO A 639 -6.87 -19.07 -11.01
C PRO A 639 -8.12 -18.84 -10.14
N ALA A 640 -7.95 -18.45 -8.87
CA ALA A 640 -9.04 -18.22 -7.93
C ALA A 640 -9.66 -16.83 -8.08
N VAL A 641 -8.96 -15.85 -8.67
CA VAL A 641 -9.42 -14.45 -8.80
C VAL A 641 -10.88 -14.32 -9.28
N PRO A 642 -11.35 -15.05 -10.32
CA PRO A 642 -12.73 -14.95 -10.78
C PRO A 642 -13.79 -15.47 -9.80
N TYR A 643 -13.39 -16.10 -8.70
CA TYR A 643 -14.25 -16.70 -7.66
C TYR A 643 -14.22 -15.93 -6.34
N LEU A 644 -13.27 -15.01 -6.18
CA LEU A 644 -13.10 -14.26 -4.94
C LEU A 644 -14.16 -13.17 -4.81
N SER A 645 -14.56 -12.91 -3.58
CA SER A 645 -15.28 -11.71 -3.15
C SER A 645 -14.37 -10.83 -2.28
N PRO A 646 -14.68 -9.53 -2.06
CA PRO A 646 -13.85 -8.67 -1.21
C PRO A 646 -13.57 -9.26 0.19
N PRO A 647 -14.55 -9.83 0.90
CA PRO A 647 -14.27 -10.44 2.21
C PRO A 647 -13.38 -11.69 2.14
N ASP A 648 -13.26 -12.35 0.98
CA ASP A 648 -12.36 -13.51 0.83
C ASP A 648 -10.88 -13.09 0.86
N LEU A 649 -10.57 -11.84 0.51
CA LEU A 649 -9.22 -11.28 0.58
C LEU A 649 -8.79 -11.01 2.03
N ASP A 650 -9.71 -10.49 2.86
CA ASP A 650 -9.49 -10.29 4.31
C ASP A 650 -9.23 -11.62 5.04
N ASP A 651 -9.76 -12.69 4.47
CA ASP A 651 -9.76 -14.06 4.96
C ASP A 651 -8.49 -14.85 4.57
N LEU A 652 -7.62 -14.27 3.72
CA LEU A 652 -6.29 -14.80 3.41
C LEU A 652 -5.32 -14.38 4.52
N ASP A 653 -4.60 -15.34 5.10
CA ASP A 653 -3.59 -15.02 6.10
C ASP A 653 -2.33 -14.40 5.43
N MET A 654 -1.45 -13.76 6.21
CA MET A 654 -0.14 -13.30 5.70
C MET A 654 0.71 -14.44 5.09
N ARG A 655 0.41 -15.70 5.44
CA ARG A 655 1.07 -16.88 4.84
C ARG A 655 0.47 -17.25 3.47
N ASP A 656 -0.78 -16.88 3.23
CA ASP A 656 -1.47 -17.16 1.97
C ASP A 656 -1.21 -16.07 0.93
N ALA A 657 -1.09 -14.80 1.33
CA ALA A 657 -0.67 -13.70 0.47
C ALA A 657 -0.13 -12.53 1.30
N PHE A 658 1.05 -12.02 0.93
CA PHE A 658 1.65 -10.86 1.57
C PHE A 658 0.88 -9.57 1.28
N TRP A 659 0.35 -9.45 0.05
CA TRP A 659 -0.50 -8.33 -0.35
C TRP A 659 -1.74 -8.84 -1.13
N PRO A 660 -2.79 -9.30 -0.41
CA PRO A 660 -3.98 -9.89 -1.02
C PRO A 660 -4.66 -9.00 -2.06
N GLU A 661 -4.65 -7.68 -1.85
CA GLU A 661 -5.32 -6.72 -2.71
C GLU A 661 -4.75 -6.65 -4.13
N LEU A 662 -3.53 -7.17 -4.38
CA LEU A 662 -3.02 -7.34 -5.73
C LEU A 662 -3.84 -8.35 -6.55
N LEU A 663 -4.49 -9.33 -5.90
CA LEU A 663 -5.46 -10.23 -6.56
C LEU A 663 -6.63 -9.43 -7.11
N ALA A 664 -7.17 -8.51 -6.30
CA ALA A 664 -8.28 -7.67 -6.71
C ALA A 664 -7.90 -6.76 -7.87
N ALA A 665 -6.72 -6.13 -7.81
CA ALA A 665 -6.23 -5.23 -8.85
C ALA A 665 -6.01 -5.92 -10.21
N SER A 666 -5.84 -7.25 -10.23
CA SER A 666 -5.72 -8.04 -11.46
C SER A 666 -7.06 -8.28 -12.17
N ASP A 667 -8.20 -8.02 -11.51
CA ASP A 667 -9.55 -8.16 -12.06
C ASP A 667 -10.38 -6.88 -11.85
N PRO A 668 -10.84 -6.19 -12.92
CA PRO A 668 -11.55 -4.92 -12.79
C PRO A 668 -12.81 -4.98 -11.93
N GLN A 669 -13.54 -6.11 -11.94
CA GLN A 669 -14.80 -6.26 -11.23
C GLN A 669 -14.57 -6.49 -9.73
N LEU A 670 -13.59 -7.32 -9.37
CA LEU A 670 -13.17 -7.53 -7.99
C LEU A 670 -12.55 -6.26 -7.41
N SER A 671 -11.69 -5.56 -8.17
CA SER A 671 -11.14 -4.25 -7.81
C SER A 671 -12.26 -3.24 -7.49
N ALA A 672 -13.25 -3.11 -8.37
CA ALA A 672 -14.38 -2.20 -8.15
C ALA A 672 -15.19 -2.59 -6.91
N ALA A 673 -15.43 -3.89 -6.69
CA ALA A 673 -16.12 -4.40 -5.51
C ALA A 673 -15.35 -4.11 -4.21
N VAL A 674 -14.03 -4.33 -4.21
CA VAL A 674 -13.15 -4.02 -3.07
C VAL A 674 -13.18 -2.52 -2.77
N ARG A 675 -13.01 -1.66 -3.77
CA ARG A 675 -13.09 -0.19 -3.59
C ARG A 675 -14.43 0.23 -3.00
N ALA A 676 -15.54 -0.32 -3.49
CA ALA A 676 -16.88 -0.01 -3.00
C ALA A 676 -17.10 -0.47 -1.54
N VAL A 677 -16.55 -1.62 -1.15
CA VAL A 677 -16.62 -2.08 0.24
C VAL A 677 -15.73 -1.24 1.16
N ARG A 678 -14.48 -0.97 0.75
CA ARG A 678 -13.53 -0.19 1.55
C ARG A 678 -13.96 1.27 1.73
N SER A 679 -14.61 1.87 0.73
CA SER A 679 -15.19 3.21 0.84
C SER A 679 -16.52 3.25 1.62
N GLY A 680 -17.06 2.09 2.00
CA GLY A 680 -18.37 1.99 2.68
C GLY A 680 -19.57 2.21 1.76
N ALA A 681 -19.38 2.30 0.43
CA ALA A 681 -20.46 2.43 -0.54
C ALA A 681 -21.31 1.14 -0.66
N VAL A 682 -20.74 -0.02 -0.35
CA VAL A 682 -21.41 -1.33 -0.36
C VAL A 682 -21.14 -2.06 0.95
N ASP A 683 -22.20 -2.56 1.59
CA ASP A 683 -22.08 -3.43 2.76
C ASP A 683 -21.45 -4.78 2.36
N PRO A 684 -20.37 -5.25 3.03
CA PRO A 684 -19.77 -6.55 2.76
C PRO A 684 -20.77 -7.72 2.77
N ALA A 685 -21.87 -7.60 3.51
CA ALA A 685 -22.92 -8.61 3.59
C ALA A 685 -23.64 -8.87 2.26
N VAL A 686 -23.49 -8.00 1.25
CA VAL A 686 -24.02 -8.23 -0.11
C VAL A 686 -23.37 -9.46 -0.77
N PHE A 687 -22.15 -9.83 -0.36
CA PHE A 687 -21.45 -11.03 -0.84
C PHE A 687 -21.79 -12.29 -0.05
N GLU A 688 -22.71 -12.21 0.91
CA GLU A 688 -23.21 -13.36 1.65
C GLU A 688 -24.36 -14.05 0.90
N GLN A 689 -24.48 -15.36 1.07
CA GLN A 689 -25.58 -16.11 0.48
C GLN A 689 -26.91 -15.76 1.15
N SER A 690 -28.01 -15.75 0.39
CA SER A 690 -29.35 -15.64 0.98
C SER A 690 -29.67 -16.82 1.90
N GLY A 691 -30.23 -16.52 3.07
CA GLY A 691 -30.58 -17.50 4.11
C GLY A 691 -29.52 -17.61 5.22
N PRO A 692 -29.56 -18.69 6.02
CA PRO A 692 -28.56 -18.93 7.06
C PRO A 692 -27.15 -19.06 6.47
N PRO A 693 -26.10 -18.53 7.14
CA PRO A 693 -24.72 -18.67 6.70
C PRO A 693 -24.35 -20.14 6.49
N ALA A 694 -23.68 -20.42 5.38
CA ALA A 694 -23.17 -21.74 5.05
C ALA A 694 -21.64 -21.79 5.26
N GLU A 695 -21.12 -22.95 5.65
CA GLU A 695 -19.69 -23.16 5.88
C GLU A 695 -19.22 -24.39 5.12
N THR A 696 -18.20 -24.23 4.28
CA THR A 696 -17.46 -25.38 3.76
C THR A 696 -16.65 -25.99 4.90
N ARG A 697 -16.82 -27.29 5.16
CA ARG A 697 -16.18 -27.99 6.28
C ARG A 697 -15.24 -29.07 5.78
N LEU A 698 -14.05 -29.11 6.33
CA LEU A 698 -13.09 -30.19 6.13
C LEU A 698 -13.08 -31.10 7.35
N ARG A 699 -13.09 -32.41 7.10
CA ARG A 699 -12.72 -33.45 8.08
C ARG A 699 -11.61 -34.29 7.47
N PHE A 700 -10.74 -34.86 8.28
CA PHE A 700 -9.67 -35.74 7.81
C PHE A 700 -9.67 -37.05 8.58
N ARG A 701 -9.21 -38.11 7.93
CA ARG A 701 -9.18 -39.45 8.50
C ARG A 701 -7.76 -39.91 8.75
N THR A 702 -7.46 -40.39 9.95
CA THR A 702 -6.12 -40.87 10.35
C THR A 702 -5.96 -42.38 10.12
N PRO A 703 -4.75 -42.95 10.26
CA PRO A 703 -4.49 -44.37 9.98
C PRO A 703 -5.23 -45.37 10.90
N ASP A 704 -5.74 -44.90 12.03
CA ASP A 704 -6.63 -45.59 12.97
C ASP A 704 -8.11 -45.65 12.50
N ASP A 705 -8.41 -45.11 11.31
CA ASP A 705 -9.74 -45.05 10.70
C ASP A 705 -10.74 -44.10 11.40
N GLU A 706 -10.25 -43.21 12.28
CA GLU A 706 -11.07 -42.19 12.94
C GLU A 706 -11.13 -40.89 12.13
N TRP A 707 -12.32 -40.25 12.13
CA TRP A 707 -12.55 -38.96 11.46
C TRP A 707 -12.45 -37.79 12.45
N TRP A 708 -11.52 -36.89 12.18
CA TRP A 708 -11.27 -35.69 12.96
C TRP A 708 -11.85 -34.45 12.27
N ASP A 709 -12.37 -33.53 13.07
CA ASP A 709 -12.86 -32.25 12.57
C ASP A 709 -11.69 -31.33 12.23
N GLY A 710 -11.74 -30.75 11.03
CA GLY A 710 -10.75 -29.84 10.50
C GLY A 710 -11.27 -28.39 10.42
N PRO A 711 -10.60 -27.54 9.62
CA PRO A 711 -11.00 -26.16 9.42
C PRO A 711 -12.37 -26.04 8.74
N ARG A 712 -13.00 -24.90 8.95
CA ARG A 712 -14.24 -24.49 8.26
C ARG A 712 -14.03 -23.11 7.63
N LYS A 713 -14.65 -22.87 6.48
CA LYS A 713 -14.60 -21.59 5.78
C LYS A 713 -16.01 -21.15 5.42
N ARG A 714 -16.35 -19.90 5.74
CA ARG A 714 -17.66 -19.33 5.40
C ARG A 714 -17.81 -19.26 3.88
N VAL A 715 -18.98 -19.61 3.37
CA VAL A 715 -19.24 -19.60 1.92
C VAL A 715 -19.81 -18.26 1.51
N ARG A 716 -19.06 -17.55 0.67
CA ARG A 716 -19.45 -16.26 0.08
C ARG A 716 -19.65 -16.41 -1.41
N ILE A 717 -20.45 -15.52 -1.98
CA ILE A 717 -20.73 -15.45 -3.42
C ILE A 717 -20.24 -14.13 -3.96
N ASN A 718 -19.45 -14.18 -5.02
CA ASN A 718 -19.09 -12.99 -5.76
C ASN A 718 -20.23 -12.56 -6.69
N HIS A 719 -20.00 -11.48 -7.44
CA HIS A 719 -21.00 -10.91 -8.35
C HIS A 719 -21.46 -11.88 -9.47
N ASN A 720 -20.71 -12.96 -9.74
CA ASN A 720 -21.05 -14.01 -10.71
C ASN A 720 -21.74 -15.23 -10.06
N GLY A 721 -22.00 -15.21 -8.76
CA GLY A 721 -22.53 -16.36 -8.02
C GLY A 721 -21.50 -17.48 -7.82
N LEU A 722 -20.21 -17.17 -7.97
CA LEU A 722 -19.09 -18.07 -7.76
C LEU A 722 -18.54 -17.93 -6.34
N SER A 723 -17.95 -19.00 -5.84
CA SER A 723 -17.46 -19.14 -4.47
C SER A 723 -16.06 -19.75 -4.46
N PHE A 724 -15.25 -19.32 -3.50
CA PHE A 724 -13.93 -19.87 -3.23
C PHE A 724 -13.81 -20.29 -1.76
N ALA A 725 -13.06 -21.35 -1.50
CA ALA A 725 -12.66 -21.73 -0.15
C ALA A 725 -11.21 -22.22 -0.14
N ARG A 726 -10.42 -21.73 0.83
CA ARG A 726 -9.08 -22.21 1.16
C ARG A 726 -9.07 -22.70 2.59
N LEU A 727 -8.61 -23.93 2.80
CA LEU A 727 -8.66 -24.67 4.06
C LEU A 727 -7.30 -25.33 4.30
N ASN A 728 -6.64 -24.98 5.40
CA ASN A 728 -5.34 -25.53 5.79
C ASN A 728 -5.52 -26.45 7.01
N PHE A 729 -4.99 -27.67 6.97
CA PHE A 729 -5.00 -28.57 8.13
C PHE A 729 -3.65 -29.27 8.31
N GLU A 730 -3.38 -29.66 9.57
CA GLU A 730 -2.25 -30.49 9.98
C GLU A 730 -2.79 -31.76 10.64
N SER A 731 -2.06 -32.88 10.52
CA SER A 731 -2.47 -34.17 11.05
C SER A 731 -1.30 -35.12 11.27
N GLU A 732 -1.45 -36.10 12.15
CA GLU A 732 -0.49 -37.20 12.33
C GLU A 732 -0.65 -38.29 11.25
N GLY A 733 -0.63 -37.90 9.98
CA GLY A 733 -0.67 -38.83 8.85
C GLY A 733 -2.06 -39.09 8.27
N ALA A 734 -2.78 -38.04 7.88
CA ALA A 734 -4.09 -38.17 7.23
C ALA A 734 -4.04 -39.04 5.96
N THR A 735 -5.09 -39.85 5.80
CA THR A 735 -5.29 -40.80 4.71
C THR A 735 -6.28 -40.29 3.67
N ASP A 736 -7.41 -39.75 4.14
CA ASP A 736 -8.49 -39.19 3.33
C ASP A 736 -8.98 -37.88 3.93
N ILE A 737 -9.60 -37.03 3.10
CA ILE A 737 -10.36 -35.86 3.57
C ILE A 737 -11.80 -35.96 3.11
N SER A 738 -12.70 -35.36 3.88
CA SER A 738 -14.13 -35.22 3.62
C SER A 738 -14.46 -33.73 3.53
N LEU A 739 -15.00 -33.31 2.39
CA LEU A 739 -15.35 -31.92 2.12
C LEU A 739 -16.87 -31.77 2.00
N ALA A 740 -17.48 -31.06 2.95
CA ALA A 740 -18.88 -30.66 2.88
C ALA A 740 -18.98 -29.27 2.25
N ILE A 741 -19.35 -29.20 0.97
CA ILE A 741 -19.41 -27.96 0.17
C ILE A 741 -20.86 -27.78 -0.29
N PRO A 742 -21.60 -26.72 0.06
CA PRO A 742 -21.20 -25.56 0.86
C PRO A 742 -21.54 -25.72 2.36
N GLY A 743 -21.84 -26.93 2.83
CA GLY A 743 -22.31 -27.17 4.20
C GLY A 743 -23.80 -26.90 4.42
N ARG A 744 -24.59 -26.95 3.35
CA ARG A 744 -26.08 -26.91 3.37
C ARG A 744 -26.64 -27.67 2.16
N PRO A 745 -27.95 -28.01 2.15
CA PRO A 745 -28.57 -28.59 0.96
C PRO A 745 -28.45 -27.68 -0.27
N ALA A 746 -27.81 -28.17 -1.32
CA ALA A 746 -27.56 -27.40 -2.55
C ALA A 746 -27.15 -28.30 -3.71
N ILE A 747 -27.36 -27.82 -4.94
CA ILE A 747 -26.65 -28.33 -6.11
C ILE A 747 -25.40 -27.48 -6.29
N VAL A 748 -24.25 -28.13 -6.34
CA VAL A 748 -22.95 -27.47 -6.44
C VAL A 748 -22.27 -27.90 -7.73
N ARG A 749 -21.84 -26.91 -8.51
CA ARG A 749 -20.88 -27.11 -9.60
C ARG A 749 -19.49 -26.90 -9.01
N VAL A 750 -18.71 -27.97 -8.87
CA VAL A 750 -17.34 -27.91 -8.34
C VAL A 750 -16.38 -27.73 -9.50
N ASP A 751 -15.93 -26.51 -9.76
CA ASP A 751 -15.08 -26.24 -10.92
C ASP A 751 -13.71 -26.88 -10.76
N TRP A 752 -13.13 -26.83 -9.57
CA TRP A 752 -11.96 -27.63 -9.22
C TRP A 752 -11.77 -27.79 -7.70
N ILE A 753 -11.04 -28.84 -7.31
CA ILE A 753 -10.44 -29.04 -5.99
C ILE A 753 -8.94 -29.26 -6.19
N GLU A 754 -8.12 -28.49 -5.50
CA GLU A 754 -6.66 -28.66 -5.50
C GLU A 754 -6.18 -28.86 -4.06
N VAL A 755 -5.24 -29.79 -3.89
CA VAL A 755 -4.66 -30.11 -2.59
C VAL A 755 -3.15 -30.12 -2.73
N THR A 756 -2.49 -29.16 -2.10
CA THR A 756 -1.05 -29.16 -1.89
C THR A 756 -0.76 -29.91 -0.60
N ALA A 757 -0.33 -31.16 -0.72
CA ALA A 757 -0.14 -32.08 0.39
C ALA A 757 1.35 -32.30 0.72
N PHE A 758 1.69 -32.26 2.00
CA PHE A 758 3.01 -32.57 2.52
C PHE A 758 2.99 -33.97 3.13
N VAL A 759 3.77 -34.88 2.54
CA VAL A 759 3.86 -36.27 2.99
C VAL A 759 4.79 -36.34 4.21
N SER A 760 4.43 -37.11 5.24
CA SER A 760 5.23 -37.26 6.45
C SER A 760 6.67 -37.70 6.11
N GLY A 761 7.65 -36.86 6.45
CA GLY A 761 9.07 -37.12 6.21
C GLY A 761 9.60 -36.77 4.80
N ASP A 762 8.76 -36.29 3.87
CA ASP A 762 9.20 -35.73 2.58
C ASP A 762 9.06 -34.20 2.62
N PRO A 763 10.16 -33.44 2.44
CA PRO A 763 10.10 -31.99 2.42
C PRO A 763 9.42 -31.41 1.17
N ASN A 764 9.20 -32.20 0.12
CA ASN A 764 8.63 -31.69 -1.13
C ASN A 764 7.10 -31.82 -1.16
N PRO A 765 6.35 -30.73 -1.40
CA PRO A 765 4.90 -30.80 -1.54
C PRO A 765 4.47 -31.57 -2.79
N ARG A 766 3.31 -32.23 -2.71
CA ARG A 766 2.62 -32.91 -3.80
C ARG A 766 1.33 -32.16 -4.13
N VAL A 767 1.21 -31.65 -5.35
CA VAL A 767 -0.02 -30.99 -5.82
C VAL A 767 -0.95 -32.02 -6.45
N LEU A 768 -2.14 -32.18 -5.89
CA LEU A 768 -3.19 -33.09 -6.35
C LEU A 768 -4.38 -32.27 -6.84
N ARG A 769 -4.86 -32.51 -8.06
CA ARG A 769 -5.96 -31.72 -8.65
C ARG A 769 -7.11 -32.60 -9.15
N TRP A 770 -8.34 -32.14 -8.92
CA TRP A 770 -9.59 -32.67 -9.42
C TRP A 770 -10.32 -31.55 -10.16
N GLU A 771 -10.45 -31.67 -11.47
CA GLU A 771 -10.99 -30.60 -12.33
C GLU A 771 -11.85 -31.17 -13.46
N ARG A 772 -11.47 -32.32 -14.01
CA ARG A 772 -12.23 -32.96 -15.08
C ARG A 772 -13.36 -33.79 -14.48
N GLY A 773 -14.49 -33.88 -15.17
CA GLY A 773 -15.62 -34.69 -14.71
C GLY A 773 -15.30 -36.17 -14.43
N GLU A 774 -14.28 -36.72 -15.10
CA GLU A 774 -13.77 -38.08 -14.83
C GLU A 774 -13.13 -38.20 -13.44
N ASP A 775 -12.49 -37.13 -12.94
CA ASP A 775 -11.79 -37.13 -11.65
C ASP A 775 -12.78 -37.25 -10.49
N PHE A 776 -14.02 -36.75 -10.67
CA PHE A 776 -15.09 -36.84 -9.67
C PHE A 776 -15.80 -38.19 -9.68
N ALA A 777 -15.79 -38.93 -10.79
CA ALA A 777 -16.50 -40.20 -10.92
C ALA A 777 -16.01 -41.28 -9.94
N GLY A 778 -14.72 -41.24 -9.59
CA GLY A 778 -14.08 -42.19 -8.67
C GLY A 778 -14.21 -41.86 -7.18
N LEU A 779 -14.76 -40.70 -6.84
CA LEU A 779 -14.87 -40.24 -5.45
C LEU A 779 -15.99 -40.93 -4.67
N VAL A 780 -15.89 -40.88 -3.35
CA VAL A 780 -16.96 -41.31 -2.44
C VAL A 780 -17.85 -40.12 -2.15
N PHE A 781 -19.16 -40.33 -2.27
CA PHE A 781 -20.20 -39.32 -2.05
C PHE A 781 -21.03 -39.77 -0.85
N ALA A 782 -20.82 -39.13 0.30
CA ALA A 782 -21.54 -39.39 1.55
C ALA A 782 -22.72 -38.41 1.66
N ASP A 783 -23.94 -38.92 1.72
CA ASP A 783 -25.18 -38.13 1.73
C ASP A 783 -25.27 -37.06 0.62
N CYS A 784 -24.61 -37.33 -0.51
CA CYS A 784 -24.66 -36.52 -1.72
C CYS A 784 -24.76 -37.41 -2.97
N THR A 785 -25.27 -36.84 -4.07
CA THR A 785 -25.46 -37.51 -5.36
C THR A 785 -24.61 -36.83 -6.42
N TRP A 786 -23.74 -37.59 -7.09
CA TRP A 786 -23.05 -37.10 -8.29
C TRP A 786 -24.01 -37.13 -9.50
N LEU A 787 -24.25 -35.94 -10.07
CA LEU A 787 -25.18 -35.74 -11.19
C LEU A 787 -24.50 -35.89 -12.56
N GLY A 788 -23.17 -35.95 -12.59
CA GLY A 788 -22.35 -36.07 -13.81
C GLY A 788 -21.49 -34.84 -14.04
N GLY A 789 -20.40 -35.02 -14.79
CA GLY A 789 -19.40 -33.97 -14.97
C GLY A 789 -18.87 -33.51 -13.61
N ASN A 790 -19.01 -32.22 -13.33
CA ASN A 790 -18.59 -31.60 -12.08
C ASN A 790 -19.76 -31.15 -11.18
N LEU A 791 -20.96 -31.71 -11.38
CA LEU A 791 -22.16 -31.41 -10.60
C LEU A 791 -22.41 -32.43 -9.50
N VAL A 792 -22.67 -31.94 -8.28
CA VAL A 792 -22.96 -32.74 -7.09
C VAL A 792 -24.15 -32.13 -6.34
N GLU A 793 -25.13 -32.95 -6.01
CA GLU A 793 -26.26 -32.58 -5.16
C GLU A 793 -25.98 -32.99 -3.71
N PHE A 794 -25.93 -32.02 -2.80
CA PHE A 794 -25.72 -32.22 -1.37
C PHE A 794 -27.06 -32.21 -0.66
N HIS A 795 -27.40 -33.28 0.07
CA HIS A 795 -28.74 -33.44 0.66
C HIS A 795 -28.87 -32.84 2.07
N ALA A 796 -27.75 -32.62 2.75
CA ALA A 796 -27.71 -32.18 4.14
C ALA A 796 -26.46 -31.33 4.44
N PRO A 797 -26.42 -30.58 5.56
CA PRO A 797 -25.25 -29.78 5.94
C PRO A 797 -23.93 -30.56 6.13
N HIS A 798 -24.01 -31.87 6.43
CA HIS A 798 -22.85 -32.75 6.61
C HIS A 798 -22.58 -33.64 5.38
N ALA A 799 -23.39 -33.51 4.33
CA ALA A 799 -23.14 -34.22 3.08
C ALA A 799 -21.78 -33.82 2.53
N ALA A 800 -20.98 -34.79 2.09
CA ALA A 800 -19.58 -34.56 1.77
C ALA A 800 -19.05 -35.46 0.66
N VAL A 801 -18.06 -34.93 -0.06
CA VAL A 801 -17.25 -35.67 -1.03
C VAL A 801 -15.95 -36.07 -0.35
N TRP A 802 -15.54 -37.34 -0.45
CA TRP A 802 -14.28 -37.80 0.13
C TRP A 802 -13.18 -37.95 -0.92
N LEU A 803 -11.99 -37.45 -0.59
CA LEU A 803 -10.82 -37.44 -1.46
C LEU A 803 -9.70 -38.32 -0.86
N PRO A 804 -9.19 -39.31 -1.62
CA PRO A 804 -8.18 -40.25 -1.15
C PRO A 804 -6.77 -39.65 -1.24
N LEU A 805 -6.40 -38.79 -0.28
CA LEU A 805 -5.14 -38.03 -0.31
C LEU A 805 -3.90 -38.94 -0.29
N ALA A 806 -3.75 -39.79 0.72
CA ALA A 806 -2.52 -40.57 0.89
C ALA A 806 -2.28 -41.52 -0.28
N THR A 807 -3.36 -42.08 -0.84
CA THR A 807 -3.26 -42.96 -2.01
C THR A 807 -2.76 -42.24 -3.25
N ARG A 808 -3.13 -40.96 -3.43
CA ARG A 808 -2.67 -40.15 -4.58
C ARG A 808 -1.32 -39.47 -4.34
N ALA A 809 -1.02 -39.07 -3.11
CA ALA A 809 0.25 -38.44 -2.74
C ALA A 809 1.41 -39.43 -2.58
N GLY A 810 1.12 -40.72 -2.34
CA GLY A 810 2.12 -41.77 -2.19
C GLY A 810 2.54 -42.05 -0.74
N GLY A 811 1.86 -41.48 0.25
CA GLY A 811 2.16 -41.68 1.68
C GLY A 811 1.18 -40.91 2.59
N PRO A 812 1.24 -41.12 3.92
CA PRO A 812 0.42 -40.40 4.89
C PRO A 812 0.73 -38.90 4.90
N ILE A 813 -0.29 -38.07 5.07
CA ILE A 813 -0.19 -36.61 4.96
C ILE A 813 0.05 -35.98 6.33
N ALA A 814 1.13 -35.21 6.47
CA ALA A 814 1.42 -34.42 7.68
C ALA A 814 0.62 -33.11 7.72
N SER A 815 0.51 -32.45 6.57
CA SER A 815 -0.30 -31.24 6.41
C SER A 815 -0.77 -31.10 4.97
N ALA A 816 -1.87 -30.39 4.76
CA ALA A 816 -2.32 -30.06 3.43
C ALA A 816 -3.08 -28.73 3.39
N GLN A 817 -2.92 -28.06 2.26
CA GLN A 817 -3.69 -26.90 1.86
C GLN A 817 -4.68 -27.31 0.78
N VAL A 818 -5.96 -27.12 1.04
CA VAL A 818 -7.06 -27.47 0.15
C VAL A 818 -7.71 -26.20 -0.37
N THR A 819 -7.74 -26.04 -1.68
CA THR A 819 -8.41 -24.93 -2.37
C THR A 819 -9.53 -25.47 -3.24
N ILE A 820 -10.67 -24.76 -3.23
CA ILE A 820 -11.91 -25.21 -3.86
C ILE A 820 -12.55 -24.02 -4.56
N ALA A 821 -12.85 -24.16 -5.84
CA ALA A 821 -13.63 -23.19 -6.60
C ALA A 821 -14.94 -23.84 -7.05
N PHE A 822 -16.07 -23.17 -6.80
CA PHE A 822 -17.38 -23.76 -7.01
C PHE A 822 -18.48 -22.71 -7.21
N ALA A 823 -19.61 -23.12 -7.77
CA ALA A 823 -20.83 -22.34 -7.86
C ALA A 823 -21.97 -23.04 -7.10
N VAL A 824 -22.76 -22.27 -6.35
CA VAL A 824 -23.83 -22.81 -5.50
C VAL A 824 -25.20 -22.45 -6.05
N LEU A 825 -26.02 -23.46 -6.31
CA LEU A 825 -27.46 -23.33 -6.55
C LEU A 825 -28.21 -23.80 -5.30
N PRO A 826 -28.64 -22.88 -4.42
CA PRO A 826 -29.28 -23.23 -3.16
C PRO A 826 -30.56 -24.06 -3.37
N GLN A 827 -30.76 -25.05 -2.51
CA GLN A 827 -32.02 -25.78 -2.40
C GLN A 827 -32.71 -25.44 -1.08
N SER A 828 -34.05 -25.55 -1.06
CA SER A 828 -34.81 -25.37 0.18
C SER A 828 -34.47 -26.47 1.19
N MET A 829 -34.28 -26.10 2.46
CA MET A 829 -34.13 -27.09 3.53
C MET A 829 -35.40 -27.92 3.79
N SER A 830 -36.55 -27.51 3.24
CA SER A 830 -37.80 -28.23 3.41
C SER A 830 -37.84 -29.59 2.69
N GLY A 831 -36.88 -29.88 1.80
CA GLY A 831 -36.77 -31.17 1.10
C GLY A 831 -37.83 -31.40 0.01
N PHE A 832 -38.67 -30.39 -0.28
CA PHE A 832 -39.76 -30.48 -1.27
C PHE A 832 -39.35 -30.13 -2.70
N ALA A 833 -38.07 -29.85 -2.96
CA ALA A 833 -37.60 -29.58 -4.32
C ALA A 833 -37.53 -30.88 -5.16
N PRO A 834 -37.87 -30.84 -6.46
CA PRO A 834 -37.73 -31.99 -7.34
C PRO A 834 -36.25 -32.40 -7.45
N ARG A 835 -35.97 -33.70 -7.26
CA ARG A 835 -34.61 -34.26 -7.33
C ARG A 835 -34.17 -34.47 -8.77
N LEU A 836 -32.90 -34.17 -9.06
CA LEU A 836 -32.31 -34.46 -10.37
C LEU A 836 -31.91 -35.94 -10.48
N ALA A 837 -31.94 -36.47 -11.71
CA ALA A 837 -31.55 -37.87 -11.94
C ALA A 837 -30.03 -38.02 -11.78
N PRO A 838 -29.55 -39.08 -11.08
CA PRO A 838 -28.12 -39.35 -10.95
C PRO A 838 -27.48 -39.71 -12.30
N ALA A 839 -26.17 -39.52 -12.42
CA ALA A 839 -25.40 -39.96 -13.59
C ALA A 839 -25.53 -41.49 -13.81
N SER A 840 -25.46 -41.93 -15.06
CA SER A 840 -25.60 -43.37 -15.40
C SER A 840 -24.52 -44.23 -14.74
N GLY A 841 -24.90 -45.42 -14.26
CA GLY A 841 -23.96 -46.36 -13.63
C GLY A 841 -22.78 -46.75 -14.54
N LEU A 842 -23.00 -46.76 -15.86
CA LEU A 842 -21.97 -47.03 -16.86
C LEU A 842 -20.88 -45.93 -16.86
N ALA A 843 -21.26 -44.66 -16.74
CA ALA A 843 -20.33 -43.52 -16.69
C ALA A 843 -19.46 -43.53 -15.42
N ARG A 844 -20.03 -43.97 -14.29
CA ARG A 844 -19.32 -44.10 -13.02
C ARG A 844 -18.27 -45.21 -13.06
N VAL A 845 -18.61 -46.35 -13.68
CA VAL A 845 -17.71 -47.50 -13.84
C VAL A 845 -16.58 -47.18 -14.82
N THR A 846 -16.88 -46.54 -15.96
CA THR A 846 -15.86 -46.18 -16.96
C THR A 846 -14.90 -45.10 -16.45
N GLY A 847 -15.39 -44.10 -15.71
CA GLY A 847 -14.56 -43.08 -15.06
C GLY A 847 -13.60 -43.68 -14.03
N ARG A 848 -14.11 -44.52 -13.12
CA ARG A 848 -13.31 -45.19 -12.09
C ARG A 848 -12.24 -46.11 -12.67
N ALA A 849 -12.58 -46.85 -13.74
CA ALA A 849 -11.61 -47.70 -14.44
C ALA A 849 -10.50 -46.89 -15.13
N ARG A 850 -10.81 -45.71 -15.68
CA ARG A 850 -9.80 -44.79 -16.25
C ARG A 850 -8.88 -44.21 -15.19
N GLU A 851 -9.39 -43.87 -14.02
CA GLU A 851 -8.60 -43.34 -12.91
C GLU A 851 -7.66 -44.41 -12.32
N GLU A 852 -8.16 -45.61 -12.05
CA GLU A 852 -7.34 -46.74 -11.58
C GLU A 852 -6.25 -47.13 -12.60
N TYR A 853 -6.54 -46.98 -13.88
CA TYR A 853 -5.55 -47.13 -14.95
C TYR A 853 -4.46 -46.06 -14.89
N ARG A 854 -4.82 -44.78 -14.71
CA ARG A 854 -3.84 -43.68 -14.59
C ARG A 854 -2.96 -43.83 -13.35
N ALA A 855 -3.53 -44.25 -12.21
CA ALA A 855 -2.81 -44.36 -10.94
C ALA A 855 -1.91 -45.61 -10.85
N ARG A 856 -2.31 -46.74 -11.46
CA ARG A 856 -1.68 -48.07 -11.20
C ARG A 856 -1.52 -48.96 -12.45
N GLY A 857 -1.78 -48.45 -13.64
CA GLY A 857 -1.70 -49.19 -14.91
C GLY A 857 -2.73 -50.34 -15.03
N LEU A 858 -2.51 -51.26 -16.00
CA LEU A 858 -3.40 -52.41 -16.27
C LEU A 858 -3.66 -53.31 -15.04
N ARG A 859 -2.68 -53.44 -14.14
CA ARG A 859 -2.80 -54.21 -12.89
C ARG A 859 -3.78 -53.57 -11.89
N GLY A 860 -3.87 -52.24 -11.88
CA GLY A 860 -4.79 -51.48 -11.02
C GLY A 860 -6.25 -51.71 -11.38
N VAL A 861 -6.57 -51.66 -12.67
CA VAL A 861 -7.93 -51.88 -13.20
C VAL A 861 -8.42 -53.31 -12.89
N ALA A 862 -7.54 -54.31 -13.01
CA ALA A 862 -7.85 -55.70 -12.68
C ALA A 862 -8.12 -55.88 -11.17
N ALA A 863 -7.35 -55.22 -10.30
CA ALA A 863 -7.55 -55.26 -8.84
C ALA A 863 -8.82 -54.52 -8.39
N GLY A 864 -9.19 -53.43 -9.06
CA GLY A 864 -10.46 -52.72 -8.82
C GLY A 864 -11.67 -53.52 -9.26
N ALA A 865 -11.63 -54.11 -10.46
CA ALA A 865 -12.67 -55.01 -10.96
C ALA A 865 -12.87 -56.23 -10.04
N ALA A 866 -11.78 -56.81 -9.51
CA ALA A 866 -11.84 -57.91 -8.54
C ALA A 866 -12.50 -57.50 -7.21
N ARG A 867 -12.23 -56.29 -6.70
CA ARG A 867 -12.89 -55.76 -5.48
C ARG A 867 -14.39 -55.49 -5.68
N ILE A 868 -14.80 -55.06 -6.87
CA ILE A 868 -16.21 -54.87 -7.22
C ILE A 868 -16.93 -56.22 -7.32
N ALA A 869 -16.31 -57.23 -7.95
CA ALA A 869 -16.84 -58.59 -7.99
C ALA A 869 -16.98 -59.20 -6.58
N LEU A 870 -15.99 -58.98 -5.71
CA LEU A 870 -16.04 -59.41 -4.30
C LEU A 870 -17.13 -58.68 -3.49
N ARG A 871 -17.38 -57.39 -3.72
CA ARG A 871 -18.47 -56.65 -3.05
C ARG A 871 -19.86 -57.03 -3.56
N GLN A 872 -20.02 -57.39 -4.84
CA GLN A 872 -21.30 -57.90 -5.36
C GLN A 872 -21.59 -59.34 -4.92
N LEU A 873 -20.56 -60.14 -4.64
CA LEU A 873 -20.70 -61.50 -4.09
C LEU A 873 -20.88 -61.53 -2.57
N GLY A 874 -20.52 -60.45 -1.86
CA GLY A 874 -20.67 -60.32 -0.40
C GLY A 874 -21.94 -59.59 0.06
N GLY A 875 -22.87 -59.26 -0.84
CA GLY A 875 -24.11 -58.54 -0.53
C GLY A 875 -25.33 -59.45 -0.43
N ARG A 876 -25.54 -60.03 0.75
CA ARG A 876 -26.87 -60.25 1.35
C ARG A 876 -26.82 -59.82 2.80
#